data_AF-E3RS51-F1
#
_entry.id   AF-E3RS51-F1
#
_cell.length_a   1.000
_cell.length_b   1.000
_cell.length_c   1.000
_cell.angle_alpha   90.00
_cell.angle_beta   90.00
_cell.angle_gamma   90.00
#
_symmetry.space_group_name_H-M   'P 1'
#
loop_
_entity.id
_entity.type
_entity.pdbx_description
1 polymer ?
#
loop_
_entity_poly.entity_id
_entity_poly.type
_entity_poly.pdbx_seq_one_letter_code
_entity_poly.pdbx_strand_id
1 'polypeptide(L)'
;MALTTGLPPPLPQKAEEQDGPLSVCTDDMDSSLAPFRMYPSPPAIQIRLQSLPSELLQLIVAYLDTRTLKDVALVSHTLNQHATDKLWQNVCLADQWKLHLNEKTDQVWGDRGHGESDEHDDTPIIQKLYILATNPNIASKVHVVTHRCHLPTPNIFNELPRMSFDAENLSQDARIHVLVKLALRNLVNVHTLRIVYGHWKLTNTLVAGFLDESRPRRVPLRKLWLESCCFDTSTLYWLLPSKTTGLESIRLRRLGNASFDLIPRQRLNFMEFKLARGGHYIQMHNGAGSFVGTTVQVAPDGLPPRYARPSIGELVDRGKLLDAAIWEELWEIREYVDANAVNLEPRITEAPPLDSRPLTEWIIACSTSTLTSLNLDWIHWRKKWNSHYDSANSSLFLNSLSKLRFPQLRAFQIRNAVMPLTRLPDDIYLLEDTFLDFLEAHLKLQCLGWPMDKVYSHVKPSVDVRNRSRKLVAHLATMLTDLRVDAQYMSSGEPLTDDCATTREIQEMTRRHRFIAEFAPHMRKLQQIKIEGGIPRDEKRELLRALHWCSLKRIVMIGVSFPVGNTWGAGAQQLKEVDPGQSASDFVYNLEEEDGAGILAAYRRGFPMLSDFHFEPDYGWPPQAPLLQTIALHHASTVEELKICGCNGCPILSYPNPITNPLLAGLRSFDNLKQLVLSFWLLTWYEDSYRDTEIIQSWLDARSPSSTALTVVTPPASPANDQAVDPGQYPTFANPRVRPRPQEFNRWAVALKTKFSPSALAYRVARDIGPFLSPLAKEREGGVRVRGSFCLGVKDERRVANDIFDLDIRVGRGDQVLEFVGPREEGETGRWWTKLEERRWF
;
A
#
# COMPACT_ATOMS: atom_id res chain seq x y z
N MET A 1 -8.51 33.10 52.81
CA MET A 1 -8.56 34.33 53.63
C MET A 1 -7.49 35.31 53.14
N ALA A 2 -7.65 36.59 53.52
CA ALA A 2 -6.76 37.75 53.35
C ALA A 2 -5.27 37.54 53.74
N LEU A 3 -4.27 38.38 53.36
CA LEU A 3 -4.18 39.53 52.40
C LEU A 3 -2.70 39.99 52.17
N THR A 4 -2.37 40.46 50.96
CA THR A 4 -1.32 41.46 50.55
C THR A 4 0.17 41.28 50.93
N THR A 5 1.18 41.82 50.21
CA THR A 5 1.30 42.78 49.06
C THR A 5 2.47 42.33 48.12
N GLY A 6 2.98 43.01 47.07
CA GLY A 6 2.79 44.33 46.42
C GLY A 6 3.71 44.49 45.18
N LEU A 7 3.56 45.56 44.37
CA LEU A 7 4.19 45.74 43.02
C LEU A 7 4.50 47.25 42.68
N PRO A 8 4.46 47.72 41.40
CA PRO A 8 5.55 47.97 40.41
C PRO A 8 5.72 49.50 40.13
N PRO A 9 6.11 50.09 38.96
CA PRO A 9 6.68 49.66 37.64
C PRO A 9 8.00 50.48 37.31
N PRO A 10 8.42 50.97 36.09
CA PRO A 10 8.00 50.81 34.68
C PRO A 10 9.15 50.53 33.65
N LEU A 11 9.42 51.45 32.70
CA LEU A 11 10.16 51.32 31.41
C LEU A 11 10.78 52.66 30.95
N PRO A 12 11.51 52.72 29.80
CA PRO A 12 11.00 53.54 28.67
C PRO A 12 11.11 52.89 27.26
N GLN A 13 10.63 53.62 26.22
CA GLN A 13 10.55 53.24 24.79
C GLN A 13 10.93 54.43 23.85
N LYS A 14 10.83 54.21 22.51
CA LYS A 14 10.86 55.14 21.32
C LYS A 14 12.21 55.21 20.57
N ALA A 15 12.26 55.11 19.22
CA ALA A 15 11.83 56.01 18.12
C ALA A 15 12.81 57.22 17.93
N GLU A 16 13.08 57.79 16.75
CA GLU A 16 12.25 58.02 15.54
C GLU A 16 13.10 58.19 14.23
N GLU A 17 12.41 58.61 13.17
CA GLU A 17 12.65 58.81 11.71
C GLU A 17 13.86 59.59 11.08
N GLN A 18 14.00 59.39 9.74
CA GLN A 18 14.29 60.32 8.60
C GLN A 18 15.67 61.02 8.31
N ASP A 19 16.17 60.74 7.09
CA ASP A 19 16.76 61.58 6.01
C ASP A 19 17.80 62.73 6.22
N GLY A 20 19.03 62.47 5.77
CA GLY A 20 19.90 63.41 5.00
C GLY A 20 20.74 64.46 5.77
N PRO A 21 21.58 65.28 5.08
CA PRO A 21 21.88 65.32 3.65
C PRO A 21 23.42 65.26 3.31
N LEU A 22 23.79 65.72 2.11
CA LEU A 22 25.09 65.66 1.42
C LEU A 22 26.23 66.55 1.99
N SER A 23 27.47 66.10 1.69
CA SER A 23 28.67 66.91 1.36
C SER A 23 29.44 67.67 2.46
N VAL A 24 30.77 67.51 2.48
CA VAL A 24 31.75 68.50 1.98
C VAL A 24 33.16 67.87 1.91
N CYS A 25 33.94 68.21 0.90
CA CYS A 25 35.35 67.78 0.75
C CYS A 25 36.32 68.78 1.38
N THR A 26 37.49 68.29 1.82
CA THR A 26 38.77 69.01 1.75
C THR A 26 39.90 68.00 1.62
N ASP A 27 40.85 68.28 0.72
CA ASP A 27 41.98 67.43 0.35
C ASP A 27 43.27 67.73 1.17
N ASP A 28 44.40 67.23 0.64
CA ASP A 28 45.81 67.50 0.97
C ASP A 28 46.40 66.79 2.22
N MET A 29 47.38 65.88 2.09
CA MET A 29 48.59 66.01 1.24
C MET A 29 49.17 64.71 0.65
N ASP A 30 49.69 64.88 -0.57
CA ASP A 30 50.68 64.07 -1.30
C ASP A 30 52.08 64.12 -0.60
N SER A 31 53.11 63.31 -0.89
CA SER A 31 53.31 62.32 -1.95
C SER A 31 54.47 61.34 -1.63
N SER A 32 54.60 60.32 -2.48
CA SER A 32 55.84 59.57 -2.80
C SER A 32 56.38 58.51 -1.82
N LEU A 33 56.16 57.24 -2.16
CA LEU A 33 57.24 56.27 -2.46
C LEU A 33 56.67 55.10 -3.30
N ALA A 34 57.54 54.34 -3.97
CA ALA A 34 57.16 53.46 -5.09
C ALA A 34 56.39 52.17 -4.67
N PRO A 35 55.50 51.62 -5.54
CA PRO A 35 54.50 50.64 -5.13
C PRO A 35 55.01 49.19 -5.03
N PHE A 36 54.62 48.50 -3.96
CA PHE A 36 54.66 47.04 -3.90
C PHE A 36 53.57 46.44 -4.80
N ARG A 37 53.92 45.44 -5.63
CA ARG A 37 52.94 44.64 -6.37
C ARG A 37 52.13 43.79 -5.39
N MET A 38 50.85 44.12 -5.21
CA MET A 38 49.88 43.17 -4.67
C MET A 38 49.70 42.00 -5.65
N TYR A 39 49.73 40.78 -5.14
CA TYR A 39 49.17 39.64 -5.85
C TYR A 39 47.64 39.75 -5.83
N PRO A 40 46.93 39.53 -6.95
CA PRO A 40 45.48 39.57 -6.95
C PRO A 40 44.92 38.41 -6.13
N SER A 41 43.87 38.69 -5.36
CA SER A 41 43.04 37.68 -4.69
C SER A 41 42.55 36.65 -5.72
N PRO A 42 42.49 35.34 -5.40
CA PRO A 42 41.88 34.38 -6.30
C PRO A 42 40.42 34.78 -6.58
N PRO A 43 39.97 34.75 -7.85
CA PRO A 43 38.61 35.18 -8.18
C PRO A 43 37.60 34.25 -7.50
N ALA A 44 36.52 34.82 -6.98
CA ALA A 44 35.41 34.05 -6.45
C ALA A 44 34.87 33.13 -7.55
N ILE A 45 35.03 31.82 -7.39
CA ILE A 45 34.62 30.83 -8.38
C ILE A 45 33.10 30.86 -8.46
N GLN A 46 32.58 31.49 -9.52
CA GLN A 46 31.15 31.52 -9.81
C GLN A 46 30.74 30.13 -10.29
N ILE A 47 30.40 29.24 -9.36
CA ILE A 47 30.04 27.85 -9.65
C ILE A 47 28.78 27.84 -10.51
N ARG A 48 28.96 27.55 -11.80
CA ARG A 48 27.85 27.40 -12.77
C ARG A 48 27.43 25.94 -12.80
N LEU A 49 26.14 25.69 -13.04
CA LEU A 49 25.61 24.32 -13.14
C LEU A 49 26.37 23.48 -14.17
N GLN A 50 26.80 24.09 -15.29
CA GLN A 50 27.60 23.46 -16.35
C GLN A 50 29.02 23.04 -15.92
N SER A 51 29.50 23.53 -14.77
CA SER A 51 30.85 23.26 -14.25
C SER A 51 30.89 22.23 -13.11
N LEU A 52 29.73 21.67 -12.73
CA LEU A 52 29.65 20.60 -11.74
C LEU A 52 29.98 19.23 -12.36
N PRO A 53 30.71 18.35 -11.66
CA PRO A 53 30.86 16.94 -12.04
C PRO A 53 29.51 16.23 -12.21
N SER A 54 29.47 15.24 -13.10
CA SER A 54 28.24 14.49 -13.43
C SER A 54 27.63 13.77 -12.22
N GLU A 55 28.42 13.43 -11.21
CA GLU A 55 27.98 12.85 -9.94
C GLU A 55 27.13 13.84 -9.14
N LEU A 56 27.53 15.13 -9.10
CA LEU A 56 26.75 16.18 -8.44
C LEU A 56 25.51 16.55 -9.26
N LEU A 57 25.58 16.51 -10.59
CA LEU A 57 24.39 16.72 -11.44
C LEU A 57 23.38 15.58 -11.27
N GLN A 58 23.82 14.33 -11.19
CA GLN A 58 22.98 13.18 -10.85
C GLN A 58 22.38 13.30 -9.44
N LEU A 59 23.16 13.76 -8.45
CA LEU A 59 22.69 13.97 -7.09
C LEU A 59 21.59 15.06 -7.03
N ILE A 60 21.81 16.21 -7.67
CA ILE A 60 20.81 17.29 -7.79
C ILE A 60 19.52 16.75 -8.42
N VAL A 61 19.64 16.04 -9.55
CA VAL A 61 18.51 15.44 -10.27
C VAL A 61 17.79 14.37 -9.44
N ALA A 62 18.48 13.65 -8.57
CA ALA A 62 17.87 12.64 -7.70
C ALA A 62 16.93 13.22 -6.61
N TYR A 63 17.02 14.53 -6.32
CA TYR A 63 16.11 15.23 -5.41
C TYR A 63 14.94 15.96 -6.12
N LEU A 64 14.90 15.95 -7.46
CA LEU A 64 13.80 16.56 -8.22
C LEU A 64 12.58 15.61 -8.30
N ASP A 65 11.37 16.16 -8.21
CA ASP A 65 10.15 15.40 -8.39
C ASP A 65 9.88 15.03 -9.86
N THR A 66 8.99 14.07 -10.11
CA THR A 66 8.71 13.53 -11.46
C THR A 66 8.15 14.55 -12.46
N ARG A 67 7.53 15.65 -12.03
CA ARG A 67 7.11 16.74 -12.93
C ARG A 67 8.31 17.60 -13.27
N THR A 68 9.02 18.11 -12.26
CA THR A 68 10.24 18.92 -12.47
C THR A 68 11.28 18.16 -13.31
N LEU A 69 11.43 16.85 -13.11
CA LEU A 69 12.26 15.98 -13.95
C LEU A 69 11.86 15.98 -15.42
N LYS A 70 10.57 15.95 -15.76
CA LYS A 70 10.10 16.01 -17.16
C LYS A 70 10.37 17.38 -17.78
N ASP A 71 10.06 18.45 -17.05
CA ASP A 71 10.27 19.82 -17.53
C ASP A 71 11.77 20.09 -17.75
N VAL A 72 12.62 19.61 -16.84
CA VAL A 72 14.10 19.64 -16.97
C VAL A 72 14.60 18.74 -18.11
N ALA A 73 14.02 17.56 -18.32
CA ALA A 73 14.35 16.67 -19.44
C ALA A 73 14.01 17.27 -20.81
N LEU A 74 12.98 18.11 -20.90
CA LEU A 74 12.59 18.78 -22.14
C LEU A 74 13.37 20.09 -22.39
N VAL A 75 13.67 20.87 -21.35
CA VAL A 75 14.14 22.26 -21.50
C VAL A 75 15.62 22.47 -21.14
N SER A 76 16.22 21.68 -20.25
CA SER A 76 17.56 21.98 -19.72
C SER A 76 18.68 21.31 -20.51
N HIS A 77 19.39 22.05 -21.36
CA HIS A 77 20.59 21.55 -22.07
C HIS A 77 21.67 20.95 -21.13
N THR A 78 21.72 21.37 -19.86
CA THR A 78 22.72 20.89 -18.88
C THR A 78 22.26 19.65 -18.12
N LEU A 79 20.97 19.52 -17.82
CA LEU A 79 20.44 18.43 -17.01
C LEU A 79 19.62 17.40 -17.78
N ASN A 80 19.27 17.63 -19.06
CA ASN A 80 18.40 16.76 -19.86
C ASN A 80 18.84 15.29 -19.77
N GLN A 81 20.09 14.97 -20.08
CA GLN A 81 20.55 13.58 -20.06
C GLN A 81 20.43 12.94 -18.68
N HIS A 82 20.72 13.68 -17.60
CA HIS A 82 20.61 13.17 -16.23
C HIS A 82 19.14 13.00 -15.80
N ALA A 83 18.26 13.93 -16.17
CA ALA A 83 16.82 13.84 -15.88
C ALA A 83 16.16 12.72 -16.69
N THR A 84 16.51 12.57 -17.97
CA THR A 84 16.12 11.45 -18.83
C THR A 84 16.62 10.12 -18.27
N ASP A 85 17.91 10.02 -17.92
CA ASP A 85 18.47 8.85 -17.24
C ASP A 85 17.67 8.48 -15.98
N LYS A 86 17.28 9.49 -15.17
CA LYS A 86 16.52 9.29 -13.93
C LYS A 86 15.08 8.84 -14.18
N LEU A 87 14.38 9.45 -15.15
CA LEU A 87 13.00 9.14 -15.52
C LEU A 87 12.85 7.70 -16.03
N TRP A 88 13.85 7.19 -16.78
CA TRP A 88 13.80 5.85 -17.37
C TRP A 88 14.27 4.72 -16.43
N GLN A 89 14.70 5.00 -15.19
CA GLN A 89 15.08 3.95 -14.22
C GLN A 89 13.95 2.95 -13.91
N ASN A 90 12.70 3.44 -13.92
CA ASN A 90 11.49 2.69 -13.59
C ASN A 90 10.52 2.70 -14.78
N VAL A 91 10.54 1.67 -15.64
CA VAL A 91 9.63 1.56 -16.79
C VAL A 91 8.32 0.85 -16.39
N CYS A 92 7.19 1.45 -16.76
CA CYS A 92 5.85 0.87 -16.59
C CYS A 92 5.18 0.58 -17.95
N LEU A 93 5.08 -0.71 -18.27
CA LEU A 93 4.37 -1.27 -19.41
C LEU A 93 2.90 -1.53 -19.01
N ALA A 94 2.04 -0.57 -19.33
CA ALA A 94 0.60 -0.67 -19.14
C ALA A 94 -0.11 -0.33 -20.45
N ASP A 95 -1.21 -1.03 -20.69
CA ASP A 95 -2.25 -0.79 -21.68
C ASP A 95 -3.03 0.49 -21.35
N GLN A 96 -4.09 0.75 -22.11
CA GLN A 96 -5.07 1.80 -21.85
C GLN A 96 -6.46 1.39 -22.34
N TRP A 97 -7.47 2.17 -21.97
CA TRP A 97 -8.77 2.15 -22.63
C TRP A 97 -8.75 3.11 -23.83
N LYS A 98 -9.31 2.70 -24.97
CA LYS A 98 -9.34 3.51 -26.22
C LYS A 98 -10.65 3.32 -26.99
N LEU A 99 -11.04 4.31 -27.80
CA LEU A 99 -12.00 4.14 -28.89
C LEU A 99 -11.28 4.07 -30.23
N HIS A 100 -11.61 3.07 -31.04
CA HIS A 100 -11.21 2.99 -32.45
C HIS A 100 -12.37 3.43 -33.33
N LEU A 101 -12.08 4.33 -34.28
CA LEU A 101 -13.05 4.73 -35.30
C LEU A 101 -13.11 3.67 -36.40
N ASN A 102 -14.32 3.28 -36.77
CA ASN A 102 -14.60 2.24 -37.77
C ASN A 102 -15.91 2.60 -38.48
N GLU A 103 -15.93 2.51 -39.81
CA GLU A 103 -17.05 2.85 -40.69
C GLU A 103 -18.37 2.14 -40.32
N LYS A 104 -18.30 1.06 -39.54
CA LYS A 104 -19.42 0.19 -39.17
C LYS A 104 -19.98 0.41 -37.76
N THR A 105 -19.39 1.28 -36.94
CA THR A 105 -19.73 1.40 -35.50
C THR A 105 -19.78 2.86 -35.01
N ASP A 106 -20.94 3.50 -35.20
CA ASP A 106 -21.26 4.80 -34.58
C ASP A 106 -21.82 4.61 -33.15
N GLN A 107 -21.08 3.93 -32.29
CA GLN A 107 -21.48 3.71 -30.90
C GLN A 107 -20.98 4.86 -30.01
N VAL A 108 -21.91 5.54 -29.33
CA VAL A 108 -21.60 6.68 -28.46
C VAL A 108 -21.30 6.22 -27.04
N TRP A 109 -20.18 6.65 -26.47
CA TRP A 109 -19.71 6.32 -25.12
C TRP A 109 -19.80 7.52 -24.16
N GLY A 110 -20.90 8.27 -24.25
CA GLY A 110 -21.09 9.54 -23.53
C GLY A 110 -20.00 10.55 -23.88
N ASP A 111 -19.49 11.26 -22.87
CA ASP A 111 -18.45 12.29 -23.02
C ASP A 111 -17.11 11.76 -23.60
N ARG A 112 -16.93 10.43 -23.70
CA ARG A 112 -15.74 9.82 -24.31
C ARG A 112 -15.77 9.82 -25.84
N GLY A 113 -16.89 10.17 -26.47
CA GLY A 113 -17.04 10.26 -27.92
C GLY A 113 -17.59 8.98 -28.58
N HIS A 114 -17.26 8.80 -29.85
CA HIS A 114 -17.84 7.79 -30.74
C HIS A 114 -16.80 6.75 -31.15
N GLY A 115 -17.19 5.47 -31.22
CA GLY A 115 -16.37 4.40 -31.78
C GLY A 115 -16.54 3.04 -31.11
N GLU A 116 -15.74 2.08 -31.58
CA GLU A 116 -15.61 0.75 -30.99
C GLU A 116 -14.64 0.81 -29.81
N SER A 117 -15.03 0.35 -28.62
CA SER A 117 -14.13 0.36 -27.45
C SER A 117 -13.15 -0.82 -27.45
N ASP A 118 -11.88 -0.51 -27.25
CA ASP A 118 -10.88 -1.45 -26.78
C ASP A 118 -10.61 -1.17 -25.30
N GLU A 119 -11.00 -2.12 -24.46
CA GLU A 119 -10.80 -2.03 -23.03
C GLU A 119 -9.33 -2.29 -22.63
N HIS A 120 -8.49 -2.83 -23.52
CA HIS A 120 -7.09 -3.17 -23.26
C HIS A 120 -6.20 -2.92 -24.49
N ASP A 121 -6.15 -1.67 -24.96
CA ASP A 121 -5.30 -1.22 -26.06
C ASP A 121 -3.81 -1.22 -25.65
N ASP A 122 -2.98 -1.97 -26.38
CA ASP A 122 -1.54 -2.15 -26.12
C ASP A 122 -0.66 -1.01 -26.67
N THR A 123 -1.22 0.05 -27.28
CA THR A 123 -0.46 1.15 -27.91
C THR A 123 0.64 1.73 -26.99
N PRO A 124 0.38 2.02 -25.69
CA PRO A 124 1.40 2.60 -24.81
C PRO A 124 2.45 1.58 -24.34
N ILE A 125 2.22 0.28 -24.53
CA ILE A 125 3.22 -0.77 -24.33
C ILE A 125 4.12 -0.85 -25.57
N ILE A 126 3.52 -0.93 -26.77
CA ILE A 126 4.24 -1.03 -28.04
C ILE A 126 5.20 0.15 -28.23
N GLN A 127 4.71 1.39 -28.02
CA GLN A 127 5.55 2.61 -28.14
C GLN A 127 6.74 2.62 -27.17
N LYS A 128 6.55 2.19 -25.92
CA LYS A 128 7.65 2.13 -24.93
C LYS A 128 8.66 1.03 -25.27
N LEU A 129 8.20 -0.14 -25.71
CA LEU A 129 9.09 -1.22 -26.15
C LEU A 129 9.87 -0.82 -27.40
N TYR A 130 9.28 -0.08 -28.33
CA TYR A 130 9.96 0.46 -29.51
C TYR A 130 11.10 1.42 -29.14
N ILE A 131 10.87 2.37 -28.22
CA ILE A 131 11.93 3.26 -27.71
C ILE A 131 13.06 2.44 -27.06
N LEU A 132 12.74 1.38 -26.32
CA LEU A 132 13.73 0.53 -25.66
C LEU A 132 14.48 -0.40 -26.64
N ALA A 133 13.85 -0.80 -27.75
CA ALA A 133 14.48 -1.57 -28.82
C ALA A 133 15.41 -0.71 -29.70
N THR A 134 15.01 0.54 -29.98
CA THR A 134 15.75 1.46 -30.88
C THR A 134 16.80 2.32 -30.18
N ASN A 135 16.68 2.56 -28.86
CA ASN A 135 17.61 3.40 -28.11
C ASN A 135 18.34 2.61 -26.99
N PRO A 136 19.48 1.94 -27.31
CA PRO A 136 20.29 1.22 -26.32
C PRO A 136 20.79 2.09 -25.17
N ASN A 137 21.04 3.39 -25.41
CA ASN A 137 21.49 4.31 -24.37
C ASN A 137 20.43 4.50 -23.29
N ILE A 138 19.19 4.81 -23.67
CA ILE A 138 18.05 4.93 -22.73
C ILE A 138 17.73 3.58 -22.09
N ALA A 139 17.65 2.50 -22.87
CA ALA A 139 17.35 1.16 -22.35
C ALA A 139 18.39 0.66 -21.32
N SER A 140 19.65 1.07 -21.45
CA SER A 140 20.69 0.77 -20.45
C SER A 140 20.50 1.48 -19.10
N LYS A 141 19.61 2.47 -18.99
CA LYS A 141 19.29 3.18 -17.73
C LYS A 141 18.17 2.51 -16.94
N VAL A 142 17.45 1.57 -17.55
CA VAL A 142 16.32 0.89 -16.91
C VAL A 142 16.82 -0.13 -15.89
N HIS A 143 16.37 0.01 -14.64
CA HIS A 143 16.71 -0.87 -13.52
C HIS A 143 15.52 -1.75 -13.09
N VAL A 144 14.31 -1.22 -13.26
CA VAL A 144 13.05 -1.88 -12.91
C VAL A 144 12.12 -1.85 -14.12
N VAL A 145 11.59 -3.00 -14.49
CA VAL A 145 10.46 -3.11 -15.42
C VAL A 145 9.24 -3.60 -14.66
N THR A 146 8.12 -2.88 -14.82
CA THR A 146 6.82 -3.26 -14.30
C THR A 146 5.85 -3.45 -15.46
N HIS A 147 5.15 -4.57 -15.53
CA HIS A 147 3.98 -4.74 -16.39
C HIS A 147 2.71 -4.82 -15.53
N ARG A 148 1.67 -4.10 -15.93
CA ARG A 148 0.34 -4.14 -15.32
C ARG A 148 -0.77 -3.91 -16.34
N CYS A 149 -1.96 -4.40 -16.04
CA CYS A 149 -3.19 -3.87 -16.62
C CYS A 149 -3.39 -2.40 -16.17
N HIS A 150 -4.05 -1.57 -16.98
CA HIS A 150 -4.37 -0.18 -16.68
C HIS A 150 -5.38 -0.07 -15.52
N LEU A 151 -6.30 -1.05 -15.44
CA LEU A 151 -7.25 -1.25 -14.34
C LEU A 151 -6.53 -1.43 -12.99
N PRO A 152 -7.18 -1.08 -11.86
CA PRO A 152 -6.65 -1.39 -10.52
C PRO A 152 -6.57 -2.90 -10.28
N THR A 153 -5.70 -3.34 -9.37
CA THR A 153 -5.68 -4.75 -8.94
C THR A 153 -7.04 -5.14 -8.34
N PRO A 154 -7.61 -6.32 -8.66
CA PRO A 154 -8.97 -6.67 -8.29
C PRO A 154 -9.23 -6.60 -6.78
N ASN A 155 -10.44 -6.20 -6.41
CA ASN A 155 -10.92 -6.17 -5.03
C ASN A 155 -10.78 -7.55 -4.40
N ILE A 156 -10.16 -7.62 -3.22
CA ILE A 156 -9.79 -8.89 -2.60
C ILE A 156 -10.99 -9.70 -2.10
N PHE A 157 -12.10 -9.06 -1.73
CA PHE A 157 -13.28 -9.74 -1.20
C PHE A 157 -14.27 -10.14 -2.29
N ASN A 158 -14.44 -9.30 -3.32
CA ASN A 158 -15.52 -9.44 -4.30
C ASN A 158 -15.08 -10.04 -5.64
N GLU A 159 -13.88 -9.70 -6.12
CA GLU A 159 -13.45 -9.94 -7.50
C GLU A 159 -12.38 -11.02 -7.58
N LEU A 160 -11.32 -10.89 -6.77
CA LEU A 160 -10.22 -11.84 -6.72
C LEU A 160 -10.68 -13.31 -6.50
N PRO A 161 -11.69 -13.62 -5.67
CA PRO A 161 -12.19 -14.99 -5.50
C PRO A 161 -12.88 -15.60 -6.73
N ARG A 162 -13.17 -14.80 -7.76
CA ARG A 162 -13.94 -15.18 -8.96
C ARG A 162 -13.15 -14.97 -10.27
N MET A 163 -11.97 -14.37 -10.21
CA MET A 163 -11.18 -13.98 -11.37
C MET A 163 -10.10 -15.01 -11.70
N SER A 164 -9.99 -15.38 -12.99
CA SER A 164 -8.80 -16.06 -13.54
C SER A 164 -7.97 -15.10 -14.38
N PHE A 165 -6.64 -15.31 -14.39
CA PHE A 165 -5.66 -14.40 -15.00
C PHE A 165 -5.01 -14.95 -16.28
N ASP A 166 -5.56 -16.04 -16.85
CA ASP A 166 -5.12 -16.73 -18.06
C ASP A 166 -5.96 -16.34 -19.29
N ALA A 167 -6.21 -15.04 -19.46
CA ALA A 167 -6.99 -14.52 -20.58
C ALA A 167 -6.24 -14.66 -21.92
N GLU A 168 -6.90 -15.27 -22.93
CA GLU A 168 -6.23 -15.60 -24.19
C GLU A 168 -6.11 -14.41 -25.17
N ASN A 169 -6.99 -13.41 -25.12
CA ASN A 169 -7.07 -12.33 -26.12
C ASN A 169 -6.46 -10.99 -25.68
N LEU A 170 -5.75 -10.94 -24.55
CA LEU A 170 -5.01 -9.76 -24.06
C LEU A 170 -3.53 -9.84 -24.45
N SER A 171 -2.98 -8.75 -25.00
CA SER A 171 -1.58 -8.65 -25.47
C SER A 171 -1.12 -9.89 -26.27
N GLN A 172 -1.96 -10.29 -27.22
CA GLN A 172 -1.86 -11.59 -27.89
C GLN A 172 -1.08 -11.60 -29.20
N ASP A 173 -0.89 -10.45 -29.84
CA ASP A 173 -0.25 -10.34 -31.15
C ASP A 173 1.24 -10.75 -31.08
N ALA A 174 1.74 -11.43 -32.11
CA ALA A 174 3.11 -11.90 -32.14
C ALA A 174 4.14 -10.75 -32.23
N ARG A 175 3.79 -9.63 -32.87
CA ARG A 175 4.68 -8.48 -33.11
C ARG A 175 5.10 -7.79 -31.82
N ILE A 176 4.19 -7.66 -30.85
CA ILE A 176 4.54 -7.12 -29.52
C ILE A 176 5.51 -8.08 -28.79
N HIS A 177 5.37 -9.40 -28.94
CA HIS A 177 6.32 -10.36 -28.32
C HIS A 177 7.69 -10.39 -29.02
N VAL A 178 7.76 -10.09 -30.33
CA VAL A 178 9.03 -9.83 -31.03
C VAL A 178 9.66 -8.53 -30.52
N LEU A 179 8.87 -7.46 -30.38
CA LEU A 179 9.36 -6.17 -29.90
C LEU A 179 9.87 -6.22 -28.45
N VAL A 180 9.25 -7.02 -27.58
CA VAL A 180 9.80 -7.34 -26.24
C VAL A 180 11.20 -7.97 -26.35
N LYS A 181 11.40 -8.95 -27.25
CA LYS A 181 12.71 -9.62 -27.44
C LYS A 181 13.77 -8.67 -27.99
N LEU A 182 13.39 -7.70 -28.84
CA LEU A 182 14.29 -6.65 -29.31
C LEU A 182 14.69 -5.70 -28.17
N ALA A 183 13.73 -5.20 -27.38
CA ALA A 183 13.99 -4.36 -26.21
C ALA A 183 14.87 -5.06 -25.15
N LEU A 184 14.63 -6.35 -24.89
CA LEU A 184 15.37 -7.15 -23.90
C LEU A 184 16.89 -7.22 -24.17
N ARG A 185 17.33 -7.12 -25.42
CA ARG A 185 18.76 -7.06 -25.79
C ARG A 185 19.46 -5.81 -25.23
N ASN A 186 18.72 -4.72 -25.05
CA ASN A 186 19.26 -3.44 -24.59
C ASN A 186 19.04 -3.19 -23.09
N LEU A 187 18.09 -3.90 -22.46
CA LEU A 187 17.71 -3.80 -21.05
C LEU A 187 18.72 -4.46 -20.10
N VAL A 188 20.01 -4.18 -20.32
CA VAL A 188 21.17 -4.88 -19.72
C VAL A 188 21.32 -4.67 -18.22
N ASN A 189 20.72 -3.61 -17.66
CA ASN A 189 20.81 -3.22 -16.26
C ASN A 189 19.54 -3.51 -15.43
N VAL A 190 18.53 -4.17 -16.00
CA VAL A 190 17.29 -4.52 -15.29
C VAL A 190 17.55 -5.65 -14.29
N HIS A 191 17.43 -5.32 -12.99
CA HIS A 191 17.56 -6.26 -11.88
C HIS A 191 16.23 -6.61 -11.21
N THR A 192 15.13 -5.90 -11.52
CA THR A 192 13.81 -6.12 -10.93
C THR A 192 12.73 -6.23 -12.01
N LEU A 193 11.97 -7.32 -12.00
CA LEU A 193 10.75 -7.51 -12.77
C LEU A 193 9.54 -7.53 -11.82
N ARG A 194 8.55 -6.70 -12.10
CA ARG A 194 7.26 -6.63 -11.39
C ARG A 194 6.14 -6.93 -12.38
N ILE A 195 5.29 -7.90 -12.07
CA ILE A 195 4.04 -8.16 -12.79
C ILE A 195 2.90 -7.93 -11.80
N VAL A 196 1.97 -7.02 -12.10
CA VAL A 196 0.89 -6.61 -11.21
C VAL A 196 -0.40 -6.53 -12.01
N TYR A 197 -1.28 -7.52 -11.90
CA TYR A 197 -2.45 -7.65 -12.77
C TYR A 197 -2.06 -7.70 -14.27
N GLY A 198 -0.97 -8.41 -14.59
CA GLY A 198 -0.42 -8.47 -15.94
C GLY A 198 -1.17 -9.41 -16.88
N HIS A 199 -1.15 -9.09 -18.18
CA HIS A 199 -1.76 -9.90 -19.25
C HIS A 199 -0.94 -11.17 -19.49
N TRP A 200 -1.60 -12.32 -19.65
CA TRP A 200 -0.96 -13.64 -19.58
C TRP A 200 0.19 -13.84 -20.58
N LYS A 201 -0.08 -13.60 -21.88
CA LYS A 201 0.90 -13.82 -22.97
C LYS A 201 2.12 -12.88 -22.89
N LEU A 202 1.90 -11.63 -22.49
CA LEU A 202 2.97 -10.65 -22.28
C LEU A 202 3.77 -10.95 -20.99
N THR A 203 3.09 -11.35 -19.92
CA THR A 203 3.71 -11.81 -18.66
C THR A 203 4.65 -12.99 -18.91
N ASN A 204 4.16 -14.02 -19.61
CA ASN A 204 4.96 -15.15 -20.07
C ASN A 204 6.23 -14.68 -20.80
N THR A 205 6.08 -13.85 -21.84
CA THR A 205 7.18 -13.36 -22.67
C THR A 205 8.22 -12.56 -21.86
N LEU A 206 7.78 -11.75 -20.89
CA LEU A 206 8.67 -10.97 -20.02
C LEU A 206 9.43 -11.85 -19.03
N VAL A 207 8.76 -12.76 -18.32
CA VAL A 207 9.43 -13.65 -17.35
C VAL A 207 10.41 -14.59 -18.05
N ALA A 208 9.99 -15.18 -19.17
CA ALA A 208 10.83 -15.94 -20.09
C ALA A 208 12.10 -15.16 -20.49
N GLY A 209 11.92 -13.99 -21.10
CA GLY A 209 13.02 -13.22 -21.66
C GLY A 209 13.95 -12.58 -20.63
N PHE A 210 13.48 -12.23 -19.43
CA PHE A 210 14.37 -11.68 -18.40
C PHE A 210 15.24 -12.74 -17.71
N LEU A 211 14.77 -13.99 -17.61
CA LEU A 211 15.49 -15.13 -17.02
C LEU A 211 16.52 -15.76 -17.98
N ASP A 212 16.24 -15.76 -19.29
CA ASP A 212 17.13 -16.22 -20.38
C ASP A 212 18.62 -15.87 -20.13
N GLU A 213 19.46 -16.90 -20.11
CA GLU A 213 20.90 -16.79 -19.88
C GLU A 213 21.67 -16.23 -21.07
N SER A 214 21.12 -16.37 -22.28
CA SER A 214 21.67 -15.81 -23.51
C SER A 214 21.35 -14.32 -23.70
N ARG A 215 20.43 -13.76 -22.89
CA ARG A 215 20.12 -12.33 -22.91
C ARG A 215 21.35 -11.49 -22.52
N PRO A 216 21.75 -10.50 -23.33
CA PRO A 216 22.77 -9.52 -22.93
C PRO A 216 22.42 -8.85 -21.60
N ARG A 217 23.27 -9.02 -20.59
CA ARG A 217 23.02 -8.54 -19.23
C ARG A 217 24.32 -8.16 -18.52
N ARG A 218 24.37 -6.96 -17.94
CA ARG A 218 25.43 -6.47 -17.05
C ARG A 218 25.13 -6.81 -15.60
N VAL A 219 23.85 -6.93 -15.25
CA VAL A 219 23.37 -7.44 -13.95
C VAL A 219 22.37 -8.58 -14.18
N PRO A 220 22.33 -9.60 -13.31
CA PRO A 220 21.28 -10.61 -13.35
C PRO A 220 19.93 -10.04 -12.89
N LEU A 221 18.84 -10.70 -13.24
CA LEU A 221 17.55 -10.47 -12.61
C LEU A 221 17.64 -10.96 -11.16
N ARG A 222 17.44 -10.06 -10.18
CA ARG A 222 17.55 -10.35 -8.74
C ARG A 222 16.20 -10.40 -8.05
N LYS A 223 15.21 -9.64 -8.55
CA LYS A 223 13.89 -9.53 -7.91
C LYS A 223 12.78 -9.88 -8.90
N LEU A 224 11.92 -10.84 -8.53
CA LEU A 224 10.74 -11.24 -9.29
C LEU A 224 9.50 -11.14 -8.39
N TRP A 225 8.65 -10.16 -8.69
CA TRP A 225 7.41 -9.90 -7.92
C TRP A 225 6.20 -10.11 -8.82
N LEU A 226 5.29 -11.00 -8.42
CA LEU A 226 4.12 -11.42 -9.18
C LEU A 226 2.85 -11.22 -8.32
N GLU A 227 1.98 -10.28 -8.71
CA GLU A 227 0.71 -9.98 -8.05
C GLU A 227 -0.46 -10.13 -9.04
N SER A 228 -1.48 -10.93 -8.71
CA SER A 228 -2.69 -11.14 -9.54
C SER A 228 -2.44 -11.44 -11.03
N CYS A 229 -1.61 -12.44 -11.34
CA CYS A 229 -1.30 -12.82 -12.72
C CYS A 229 -1.26 -14.35 -12.89
N CYS A 230 -1.34 -14.82 -14.13
CA CYS A 230 -1.03 -16.20 -14.51
C CYS A 230 0.19 -16.22 -15.44
N PHE A 231 0.89 -17.35 -15.46
CA PHE A 231 2.06 -17.62 -16.29
C PHE A 231 2.22 -19.13 -16.43
N ASP A 232 2.73 -19.62 -17.56
CA ASP A 232 2.70 -21.06 -17.91
C ASP A 232 4.08 -21.74 -17.97
N THR A 233 4.07 -23.03 -17.68
CA THR A 233 5.24 -23.93 -17.64
C THR A 233 5.93 -24.11 -19.00
N SER A 234 5.15 -24.30 -20.07
CA SER A 234 5.65 -24.66 -21.41
C SER A 234 6.44 -23.55 -22.09
N THR A 235 6.14 -22.28 -21.80
CA THR A 235 6.90 -21.14 -22.32
C THR A 235 8.31 -21.04 -21.72
N LEU A 236 8.56 -21.61 -20.54
CA LEU A 236 9.82 -21.44 -19.78
C LEU A 236 10.78 -22.65 -19.78
N TYR A 237 10.30 -23.87 -20.05
CA TYR A 237 11.16 -25.07 -20.11
C TYR A 237 12.28 -25.02 -21.17
N TRP A 238 12.20 -24.11 -22.14
CA TRP A 238 13.16 -23.98 -23.23
C TRP A 238 14.27 -22.94 -23.01
N LEU A 239 14.26 -22.21 -21.87
CA LEU A 239 15.06 -20.99 -21.69
C LEU A 239 16.05 -21.00 -20.52
N LEU A 240 16.04 -22.05 -19.68
CA LEU A 240 16.99 -22.23 -18.58
C LEU A 240 17.54 -23.67 -18.58
N PRO A 241 18.58 -23.94 -19.39
CA PRO A 241 19.33 -25.20 -19.32
C PRO A 241 20.20 -25.28 -18.05
N SER A 242 20.63 -24.15 -17.47
CA SER A 242 21.17 -24.13 -16.10
C SER A 242 20.03 -24.15 -15.08
N LYS A 243 20.26 -24.83 -13.95
CA LYS A 243 19.28 -24.98 -12.86
C LYS A 243 19.28 -23.79 -11.89
N THR A 244 19.74 -22.61 -12.32
CA THR A 244 19.99 -21.45 -11.45
C THR A 244 19.48 -20.13 -12.03
N THR A 245 18.58 -19.45 -11.32
CA THR A 245 17.97 -18.18 -11.77
C THR A 245 18.78 -16.92 -11.42
N GLY A 246 19.55 -16.96 -10.33
CA GLY A 246 20.19 -15.79 -9.74
C GLY A 246 19.29 -14.90 -8.88
N LEU A 247 18.02 -15.29 -8.63
CA LEU A 247 17.06 -14.48 -7.87
C LEU A 247 17.42 -14.39 -6.39
N GLU A 248 17.44 -13.16 -5.86
CA GLU A 248 17.66 -12.80 -4.47
C GLU A 248 16.33 -12.58 -3.70
N SER A 249 15.26 -12.20 -4.40
CA SER A 249 13.94 -11.84 -3.81
C SER A 249 12.79 -12.35 -4.69
N ILE A 250 11.96 -13.25 -4.14
CA ILE A 250 10.72 -13.72 -4.78
C ILE A 250 9.53 -13.27 -3.95
N ARG A 251 8.54 -12.66 -4.62
CA ARG A 251 7.26 -12.27 -4.02
C ARG A 251 6.12 -12.75 -4.88
N LEU A 252 5.28 -13.63 -4.34
CA LEU A 252 4.07 -14.13 -4.97
C LEU A 252 2.87 -13.60 -4.19
N ARG A 253 1.85 -13.10 -4.89
CA ARG A 253 0.74 -12.41 -4.23
C ARG A 253 -0.58 -12.47 -4.99
N ARG A 254 -1.70 -12.64 -4.26
CA ARG A 254 -3.05 -12.74 -4.85
C ARG A 254 -3.11 -13.74 -6.01
N LEU A 255 -2.35 -14.84 -5.92
CA LEU A 255 -2.29 -15.85 -6.98
C LEU A 255 -3.33 -16.92 -6.75
N GLY A 256 -3.96 -17.37 -7.83
CA GLY A 256 -4.91 -18.48 -7.83
C GLY A 256 -4.21 -19.82 -7.57
N ASN A 257 -4.98 -20.80 -7.10
CA ASN A 257 -4.53 -22.19 -6.94
C ASN A 257 -3.95 -22.79 -8.24
N ALA A 258 -4.45 -22.40 -9.41
CA ALA A 258 -3.93 -22.80 -10.71
C ALA A 258 -2.43 -22.49 -10.94
N SER A 259 -1.85 -21.52 -10.21
CA SER A 259 -0.40 -21.25 -10.21
C SER A 259 0.45 -22.38 -9.61
N PHE A 260 -0.19 -23.40 -9.02
CA PHE A 260 0.41 -24.62 -8.47
C PHE A 260 -0.11 -25.91 -9.14
N ASP A 261 -0.92 -25.78 -10.20
CA ASP A 261 -1.38 -26.91 -11.01
C ASP A 261 -0.50 -27.01 -12.28
N LEU A 262 -0.20 -28.22 -12.76
CA LEU A 262 0.69 -28.44 -13.90
C LEU A 262 0.13 -27.94 -15.25
N ILE A 263 -1.19 -27.82 -15.35
CA ILE A 263 -1.91 -27.30 -16.52
C ILE A 263 -2.80 -26.15 -16.00
N PRO A 264 -2.41 -24.88 -16.18
CA PRO A 264 -3.14 -23.75 -15.61
C PRO A 264 -4.46 -23.41 -16.33
N ARG A 265 -4.79 -24.10 -17.44
CA ARG A 265 -6.02 -23.87 -18.23
C ARG A 265 -7.26 -24.40 -17.51
N GLN A 266 -7.78 -23.61 -16.57
CA GLN A 266 -9.00 -23.95 -15.83
C GLN A 266 -10.27 -23.56 -16.61
N ARG A 267 -11.25 -24.48 -16.69
CA ARG A 267 -12.64 -24.16 -17.08
C ARG A 267 -13.27 -23.30 -15.99
N LEU A 268 -13.81 -22.15 -16.36
CA LEU A 268 -14.56 -21.27 -15.48
C LEU A 268 -15.77 -22.00 -14.86
N ASN A 269 -15.87 -21.99 -13.53
CA ASN A 269 -17.06 -22.40 -12.80
C ASN A 269 -18.12 -21.28 -12.79
N PHE A 270 -19.36 -21.59 -12.40
CA PHE A 270 -20.43 -20.60 -12.25
C PHE A 270 -19.99 -19.35 -11.45
N MET A 271 -20.28 -18.16 -11.98
CA MET A 271 -19.86 -16.84 -11.48
C MET A 271 -18.35 -16.52 -11.54
N GLU A 272 -17.50 -17.39 -12.09
CA GLU A 272 -16.10 -17.06 -12.41
C GLU A 272 -15.98 -16.34 -13.78
N PHE A 273 -14.94 -15.51 -13.93
CA PHE A 273 -14.68 -14.73 -15.14
C PHE A 273 -13.19 -14.42 -15.37
N LYS A 274 -12.85 -13.96 -16.58
CA LYS A 274 -11.54 -13.45 -17.00
C LYS A 274 -11.72 -12.11 -17.71
N LEU A 275 -10.78 -11.19 -17.61
CA LEU A 275 -10.74 -10.00 -18.50
C LEU A 275 -10.68 -10.46 -19.97
N ALA A 276 -11.30 -9.70 -20.87
CA ALA A 276 -11.25 -9.97 -22.31
C ALA A 276 -11.44 -8.69 -23.12
N ARG A 277 -10.82 -8.59 -24.31
CA ARG A 277 -11.12 -7.53 -25.29
C ARG A 277 -12.39 -7.87 -26.07
N GLY A 278 -13.46 -7.13 -25.79
CA GLY A 278 -14.82 -7.58 -26.09
C GLY A 278 -15.28 -8.70 -25.15
N GLY A 279 -16.60 -8.89 -25.04
CA GLY A 279 -17.18 -9.87 -24.11
C GLY A 279 -18.43 -9.32 -23.44
N HIS A 280 -18.75 -9.81 -22.24
CA HIS A 280 -19.82 -9.26 -21.42
C HIS A 280 -19.30 -8.02 -20.68
N TYR A 281 -20.01 -6.90 -20.78
CA TYR A 281 -19.69 -5.73 -19.97
C TYR A 281 -20.02 -5.97 -18.49
N ILE A 282 -19.08 -5.65 -17.60
CA ILE A 282 -19.28 -5.62 -16.15
C ILE A 282 -18.74 -4.31 -15.57
N GLN A 283 -19.13 -4.03 -14.33
CA GLN A 283 -18.52 -2.99 -13.50
C GLN A 283 -17.64 -3.63 -12.43
N MET A 284 -16.37 -3.22 -12.39
CA MET A 284 -15.39 -3.58 -11.36
C MET A 284 -15.09 -2.37 -10.46
N HIS A 285 -14.46 -2.57 -9.30
CA HIS A 285 -13.98 -1.50 -8.41
C HIS A 285 -12.91 -0.68 -9.14
N ASN A 286 -12.96 0.66 -9.06
CA ASN A 286 -12.03 1.55 -9.78
C ASN A 286 -10.73 1.90 -9.00
N GLY A 287 -10.57 1.44 -7.76
CA GLY A 287 -9.42 1.76 -6.92
C GLY A 287 -9.42 3.18 -6.33
N ALA A 288 -10.56 3.86 -6.41
CA ALA A 288 -10.81 5.24 -5.96
C ALA A 288 -12.29 5.42 -5.57
N GLY A 289 -12.84 4.48 -4.79
CA GLY A 289 -14.17 4.59 -4.16
C GLY A 289 -15.39 4.52 -5.10
N SER A 290 -15.25 4.01 -6.31
CA SER A 290 -16.34 3.91 -7.29
C SER A 290 -16.14 2.71 -8.24
N PHE A 291 -16.88 2.66 -9.35
CA PHE A 291 -16.85 1.60 -10.35
C PHE A 291 -16.23 2.03 -11.68
N VAL A 292 -15.58 1.09 -12.37
CA VAL A 292 -15.08 1.22 -13.74
C VAL A 292 -15.70 0.11 -14.61
N GLY A 293 -16.06 0.45 -15.84
CA GLY A 293 -16.53 -0.52 -16.83
C GLY A 293 -15.39 -1.29 -17.47
N THR A 294 -15.61 -2.56 -17.83
CA THR A 294 -14.70 -3.37 -18.65
C THR A 294 -15.44 -4.59 -19.25
N THR A 295 -14.85 -5.28 -20.22
CA THR A 295 -15.40 -6.51 -20.81
C THR A 295 -14.72 -7.77 -20.29
N VAL A 296 -15.51 -8.84 -20.12
CA VAL A 296 -15.04 -10.11 -19.56
C VAL A 296 -15.57 -11.33 -20.33
N GLN A 297 -14.76 -12.39 -20.33
CA GLN A 297 -15.23 -13.75 -20.56
C GLN A 297 -15.83 -14.28 -19.25
N VAL A 298 -17.11 -14.62 -19.27
CA VAL A 298 -17.84 -15.25 -18.16
C VAL A 298 -17.95 -16.76 -18.34
N ALA A 299 -18.20 -17.49 -17.25
CA ALA A 299 -18.49 -18.91 -17.30
C ALA A 299 -19.70 -19.24 -18.23
N PRO A 300 -19.66 -20.35 -18.98
CA PRO A 300 -20.75 -20.73 -19.89
C PRO A 300 -21.98 -21.29 -19.15
N ASP A 301 -21.83 -21.70 -17.90
CA ASP A 301 -22.88 -22.35 -17.11
C ASP A 301 -23.62 -21.31 -16.24
N GLY A 302 -24.95 -21.42 -16.16
CA GLY A 302 -25.78 -20.66 -15.21
C GLY A 302 -26.24 -19.25 -15.59
N LEU A 303 -25.74 -18.64 -16.68
CA LEU A 303 -26.23 -17.32 -17.13
C LEU A 303 -27.51 -17.41 -18.00
N PRO A 304 -28.47 -16.47 -17.87
CA PRO A 304 -29.73 -16.50 -18.62
C PRO A 304 -29.53 -16.54 -20.16
N PRO A 305 -30.38 -17.26 -20.93
CA PRO A 305 -30.19 -17.45 -22.37
C PRO A 305 -30.20 -16.17 -23.23
N ARG A 306 -30.69 -15.05 -22.69
CA ARG A 306 -30.81 -13.75 -23.39
C ARG A 306 -29.50 -12.98 -23.56
N TYR A 307 -28.40 -13.43 -22.97
CA TYR A 307 -27.08 -12.80 -23.12
C TYR A 307 -26.29 -13.56 -24.19
N ALA A 308 -25.89 -12.84 -25.26
CA ALA A 308 -25.08 -13.41 -26.33
C ALA A 308 -23.71 -13.83 -25.79
N ARG A 309 -23.27 -15.05 -26.13
CA ARG A 309 -22.08 -15.68 -25.56
C ARG A 309 -20.98 -15.79 -26.63
N PRO A 310 -20.10 -14.78 -26.80
CA PRO A 310 -18.96 -14.94 -27.68
C PRO A 310 -18.07 -16.07 -27.16
N SER A 311 -17.76 -17.01 -28.04
CA SER A 311 -16.83 -18.10 -27.79
C SER A 311 -15.40 -17.59 -27.62
N ILE A 312 -14.50 -18.45 -27.12
CA ILE A 312 -13.07 -18.12 -27.01
C ILE A 312 -12.48 -17.76 -28.40
N GLY A 313 -12.95 -18.42 -29.47
CA GLY A 313 -12.55 -18.10 -30.84
C GLY A 313 -12.97 -16.68 -31.25
N GLU A 314 -14.25 -16.34 -31.08
CA GLU A 314 -14.77 -14.99 -31.39
C GLU A 314 -14.08 -13.91 -30.56
N LEU A 315 -13.75 -14.17 -29.29
CA LEU A 315 -12.99 -13.23 -28.45
C LEU A 315 -11.53 -13.07 -28.92
N VAL A 316 -10.87 -14.15 -29.32
CA VAL A 316 -9.51 -14.11 -29.90
C VAL A 316 -9.49 -13.38 -31.23
N ASP A 317 -10.45 -13.65 -32.11
CA ASP A 317 -10.57 -12.99 -33.42
C ASP A 317 -10.98 -11.51 -33.28
N ARG A 318 -11.84 -11.18 -32.32
CA ARG A 318 -12.11 -9.78 -31.93
C ARG A 318 -10.84 -9.05 -31.49
N GLY A 319 -10.02 -9.70 -30.66
CA GLY A 319 -8.71 -9.18 -30.29
C GLY A 319 -7.82 -8.91 -31.51
N LYS A 320 -7.76 -9.83 -32.49
CA LYS A 320 -6.93 -9.68 -33.70
C LYS A 320 -7.35 -8.47 -34.56
N LEU A 321 -8.64 -8.15 -34.62
CA LEU A 321 -9.15 -6.98 -35.34
C LEU A 321 -8.71 -5.67 -34.69
N LEU A 322 -8.76 -5.61 -33.35
CA LEU A 322 -8.26 -4.46 -32.58
C LEU A 322 -6.73 -4.37 -32.64
N ASP A 323 -6.02 -5.50 -32.54
CA ASP A 323 -4.57 -5.59 -32.77
C ASP A 323 -4.21 -5.03 -34.16
N ALA A 324 -4.93 -5.43 -35.22
CA ALA A 324 -4.70 -4.92 -36.57
C ALA A 324 -4.86 -3.38 -36.66
N ALA A 325 -5.91 -2.81 -36.06
CA ALA A 325 -6.12 -1.36 -36.02
C ALA A 325 -4.95 -0.62 -35.34
N ILE A 326 -4.47 -1.13 -34.19
CA ILE A 326 -3.29 -0.59 -33.49
C ILE A 326 -2.04 -0.62 -34.38
N TRP A 327 -1.81 -1.70 -35.12
CA TRP A 327 -0.61 -1.86 -35.95
C TRP A 327 -0.68 -1.12 -37.31
N GLU A 328 -1.87 -0.68 -37.77
CA GLU A 328 -1.96 0.31 -38.86
C GLU A 328 -1.63 1.73 -38.37
N GLU A 329 -2.12 2.13 -37.20
CA GLU A 329 -1.75 3.41 -36.58
C GLU A 329 -0.24 3.49 -36.27
N LEU A 330 0.38 2.36 -35.91
CA LEU A 330 1.80 2.24 -35.56
C LEU A 330 2.66 1.65 -36.70
N TRP A 331 2.37 2.02 -37.95
CA TRP A 331 3.01 1.43 -39.15
C TRP A 331 4.56 1.47 -39.13
N GLU A 332 5.19 2.56 -38.66
CA GLU A 332 6.65 2.65 -38.52
C GLU A 332 7.22 1.58 -37.57
N ILE A 333 6.50 1.27 -36.50
CA ILE A 333 6.90 0.27 -35.51
C ILE A 333 6.67 -1.14 -36.05
N ARG A 334 5.61 -1.34 -36.86
CA ARG A 334 5.41 -2.58 -37.63
C ARG A 334 6.58 -2.83 -38.58
N GLU A 335 6.93 -1.87 -39.43
CA GLU A 335 8.06 -2.01 -40.36
C GLU A 335 9.38 -2.32 -39.64
N TYR A 336 9.64 -1.66 -38.50
CA TYR A 336 10.79 -1.98 -37.67
C TYR A 336 10.76 -3.42 -37.13
N VAL A 337 9.61 -3.91 -36.64
CA VAL A 337 9.46 -5.29 -36.14
C VAL A 337 9.66 -6.31 -37.27
N ASP A 338 9.05 -6.08 -38.42
CA ASP A 338 9.11 -6.99 -39.57
C ASP A 338 10.53 -7.04 -40.16
N ALA A 339 11.22 -5.90 -40.25
CA ALA A 339 12.63 -5.82 -40.64
C ALA A 339 13.62 -6.41 -39.61
N ASN A 340 13.21 -6.55 -38.35
CA ASN A 340 14.02 -7.10 -37.25
C ASN A 340 13.46 -8.43 -36.72
N ALA A 341 12.78 -9.21 -37.56
CA ALA A 341 12.15 -10.48 -37.21
C ALA A 341 13.11 -11.41 -36.44
N VAL A 342 12.76 -11.74 -35.19
CA VAL A 342 13.57 -12.61 -34.33
C VAL A 342 13.19 -14.06 -34.60
N ASN A 343 14.00 -14.78 -35.38
CA ASN A 343 13.83 -16.21 -35.63
C ASN A 343 13.70 -16.99 -34.31
N LEU A 344 12.51 -17.58 -34.10
CA LEU A 344 12.19 -18.45 -32.97
C LEU A 344 12.66 -19.89 -33.23
N GLU A 345 13.92 -20.03 -33.63
CA GLU A 345 14.62 -21.32 -33.60
C GLU A 345 14.74 -21.78 -32.13
N PRO A 346 14.11 -22.89 -31.72
CA PRO A 346 14.27 -23.42 -30.37
C PRO A 346 15.71 -23.93 -30.22
N ARG A 347 16.56 -23.14 -29.55
CA ARG A 347 17.98 -23.46 -29.32
C ARG A 347 18.16 -24.58 -28.29
N ILE A 348 17.73 -25.80 -28.62
CA ILE A 348 18.13 -27.10 -28.07
C ILE A 348 17.46 -28.18 -28.93
N THR A 349 18.24 -29.10 -29.50
CA THR A 349 17.76 -30.19 -30.37
C THR A 349 17.19 -31.40 -29.61
N GLU A 350 17.38 -31.47 -28.30
CA GLU A 350 16.90 -32.54 -27.43
C GLU A 350 16.12 -31.95 -26.26
N ALA A 351 14.79 -32.13 -26.25
CA ALA A 351 13.94 -31.56 -25.20
C ALA A 351 14.47 -31.97 -23.79
N PRO A 352 14.79 -31.02 -22.90
CA PRO A 352 15.17 -31.38 -21.54
C PRO A 352 13.99 -32.14 -20.90
N PRO A 353 14.25 -33.20 -20.10
CA PRO A 353 13.19 -34.00 -19.52
C PRO A 353 12.28 -33.09 -18.70
N LEU A 354 10.98 -33.05 -19.04
CA LEU A 354 10.03 -32.11 -18.42
C LEU A 354 10.07 -32.27 -16.90
N ASP A 355 10.45 -31.20 -16.22
CA ASP A 355 10.37 -31.13 -14.78
C ASP A 355 8.89 -31.19 -14.39
N SER A 356 8.46 -32.23 -13.68
CA SER A 356 7.05 -32.47 -13.37
C SER A 356 6.52 -31.59 -12.23
N ARG A 357 7.16 -30.44 -11.99
CA ARG A 357 6.80 -29.48 -10.94
C ARG A 357 6.08 -28.27 -11.54
N PRO A 358 5.10 -27.68 -10.82
CA PRO A 358 4.53 -26.40 -11.23
C PRO A 358 5.62 -25.33 -11.33
N LEU A 359 5.51 -24.43 -12.31
CA LEU A 359 6.56 -23.44 -12.59
C LEU A 359 6.91 -22.58 -11.37
N THR A 360 5.92 -22.27 -10.53
CA THR A 360 6.10 -21.57 -9.24
C THR A 360 7.08 -22.28 -8.30
N GLU A 361 7.02 -23.61 -8.22
CA GLU A 361 7.94 -24.43 -7.43
C GLU A 361 9.33 -24.49 -8.08
N TRP A 362 9.38 -24.64 -9.41
CA TRP A 362 10.62 -24.68 -10.17
C TRP A 362 11.42 -23.38 -10.05
N ILE A 363 10.79 -22.20 -10.17
CA ILE A 363 11.47 -20.90 -10.01
C ILE A 363 12.08 -20.80 -8.61
N ILE A 364 11.33 -21.18 -7.56
CA ILE A 364 11.82 -21.13 -6.18
C ILE A 364 12.98 -22.12 -5.98
N ALA A 365 12.86 -23.36 -6.47
CA ALA A 365 13.91 -24.37 -6.36
C ALA A 365 15.20 -23.97 -7.10
N CYS A 366 15.09 -23.41 -8.30
CA CYS A 366 16.22 -22.90 -9.08
C CYS A 366 16.79 -21.57 -8.53
N SER A 367 16.19 -21.01 -7.48
CA SER A 367 16.71 -19.83 -6.77
C SER A 367 17.41 -20.17 -5.45
N THR A 368 17.50 -21.46 -5.09
CA THR A 368 17.90 -21.93 -3.75
C THR A 368 19.24 -21.38 -3.24
N SER A 369 20.26 -21.25 -4.09
CA SER A 369 21.58 -20.76 -3.71
C SER A 369 21.64 -19.25 -3.43
N THR A 370 20.76 -18.45 -4.03
CA THR A 370 20.78 -16.98 -4.02
C THR A 370 19.66 -16.33 -3.21
N LEU A 371 18.56 -17.04 -2.96
CA LEU A 371 17.35 -16.46 -2.38
C LEU A 371 17.56 -15.97 -0.93
N THR A 372 17.31 -14.68 -0.71
CA THR A 372 17.38 -14.00 0.59
C THR A 372 16.00 -13.66 1.17
N SER A 373 14.99 -13.50 0.30
CA SER A 373 13.63 -13.13 0.67
C SER A 373 12.59 -13.94 -0.12
N LEU A 374 11.70 -14.64 0.57
CA LEU A 374 10.58 -15.38 -0.02
C LEU A 374 9.27 -14.96 0.65
N ASN A 375 8.32 -14.44 -0.12
CA ASN A 375 7.09 -13.84 0.39
C ASN A 375 5.86 -14.36 -0.38
N LEU A 376 4.92 -14.96 0.35
CA LEU A 376 3.68 -15.54 -0.15
C LEU A 376 2.48 -14.81 0.50
N ASP A 377 2.09 -13.66 -0.07
CA ASP A 377 0.99 -12.81 0.43
C ASP A 377 -0.34 -13.22 -0.23
N TRP A 378 -1.35 -13.68 0.52
CA TRP A 378 -2.72 -13.90 -0.01
C TRP A 378 -2.79 -14.89 -1.18
N ILE A 379 -2.16 -16.05 -1.03
CA ILE A 379 -2.22 -17.13 -2.01
C ILE A 379 -3.50 -17.96 -1.80
N HIS A 380 -4.23 -18.30 -2.86
CA HIS A 380 -5.42 -19.15 -2.76
C HIS A 380 -5.01 -20.63 -2.64
N TRP A 381 -4.92 -21.14 -1.41
CA TRP A 381 -4.60 -22.55 -1.13
C TRP A 381 -5.80 -23.50 -1.30
N ARG A 382 -7.04 -22.97 -1.19
CA ARG A 382 -8.27 -23.78 -1.27
C ARG A 382 -9.01 -23.54 -2.60
N LYS A 383 -9.78 -24.53 -3.05
CA LYS A 383 -10.50 -24.50 -4.34
C LYS A 383 -11.94 -23.93 -4.27
N LYS A 384 -12.57 -23.86 -3.09
CA LYS A 384 -13.88 -23.22 -2.87
C LYS A 384 -13.95 -22.58 -1.47
N TRP A 385 -14.78 -21.56 -1.29
CA TRP A 385 -14.94 -20.81 -0.02
C TRP A 385 -15.31 -21.73 1.15
N ASN A 386 -16.22 -22.68 0.92
CA ASN A 386 -16.67 -23.68 1.90
C ASN A 386 -15.89 -25.00 1.79
N SER A 387 -14.68 -25.02 1.20
CA SER A 387 -13.89 -26.25 1.05
C SER A 387 -13.14 -26.57 2.35
N HIS A 388 -13.68 -27.50 3.13
CA HIS A 388 -12.94 -28.14 4.22
C HIS A 388 -11.77 -28.99 3.67
N TYR A 389 -11.88 -29.49 2.44
CA TYR A 389 -10.80 -30.17 1.74
C TYR A 389 -9.84 -29.17 1.11
N ASP A 390 -8.56 -29.29 1.44
CA ASP A 390 -7.49 -28.55 0.81
C ASP A 390 -7.21 -29.03 -0.62
N SER A 391 -6.64 -28.17 -1.46
CA SER A 391 -6.15 -28.62 -2.76
C SER A 391 -4.91 -29.48 -2.53
N ALA A 392 -4.93 -30.76 -2.94
CA ALA A 392 -3.80 -31.67 -2.72
C ALA A 392 -2.47 -31.09 -3.22
N ASN A 393 -2.50 -30.38 -4.36
CA ASN A 393 -1.35 -29.70 -4.96
C ASN A 393 -0.78 -28.58 -4.07
N SER A 394 -1.59 -27.94 -3.22
CA SER A 394 -1.16 -26.90 -2.28
C SER A 394 -0.41 -27.50 -1.08
N SER A 395 -0.90 -28.60 -0.49
CA SER A 395 -0.17 -29.32 0.56
C SER A 395 1.10 -29.97 0.01
N LEU A 396 1.07 -30.51 -1.23
CA LEU A 396 2.26 -31.00 -1.93
C LEU A 396 3.30 -29.91 -2.15
N PHE A 397 2.90 -28.74 -2.68
CA PHE A 397 3.80 -27.59 -2.87
C PHE A 397 4.47 -27.14 -1.55
N LEU A 398 3.70 -27.03 -0.46
CA LEU A 398 4.25 -26.64 0.84
C LEU A 398 5.20 -27.70 1.40
N ASN A 399 4.91 -28.99 1.20
CA ASN A 399 5.78 -30.12 1.54
C ASN A 399 7.04 -30.24 0.65
N SER A 400 7.02 -29.74 -0.58
CA SER A 400 8.21 -29.59 -1.42
C SER A 400 9.04 -28.40 -0.95
N LEU A 401 8.39 -27.25 -0.69
CA LEU A 401 9.03 -26.01 -0.25
C LEU A 401 9.79 -26.20 1.07
N SER A 402 9.22 -26.92 2.05
CA SER A 402 9.88 -27.15 3.35
C SER A 402 11.12 -28.07 3.26
N LYS A 403 11.30 -28.80 2.15
CA LYS A 403 12.48 -29.63 1.87
C LYS A 403 13.59 -28.86 1.14
N LEU A 404 13.27 -27.70 0.55
CA LEU A 404 14.28 -26.82 -0.06
C LEU A 404 15.18 -26.18 1.01
N ARG A 405 16.41 -25.85 0.61
CA ARG A 405 17.43 -25.27 1.49
C ARG A 405 17.99 -24.00 0.84
N PHE A 406 18.11 -22.94 1.63
CA PHE A 406 18.30 -21.56 1.15
C PHE A 406 19.42 -20.89 1.96
N PRO A 407 20.70 -21.08 1.61
CA PRO A 407 21.83 -20.73 2.49
C PRO A 407 21.96 -19.25 2.85
N GLN A 408 21.22 -18.36 2.19
CA GLN A 408 21.23 -16.91 2.43
C GLN A 408 19.86 -16.33 2.86
N LEU A 409 18.87 -17.17 3.17
CA LEU A 409 17.52 -16.72 3.53
C LEU A 409 17.52 -15.89 4.82
N ARG A 410 16.94 -14.68 4.75
CA ARG A 410 16.77 -13.75 5.87
C ARG A 410 15.31 -13.37 6.11
N ALA A 411 14.47 -13.41 5.08
CA ALA A 411 13.04 -13.15 5.18
C ALA A 411 12.23 -14.32 4.61
N PHE A 412 11.31 -14.84 5.42
CA PHE A 412 10.33 -15.85 5.01
C PHE A 412 8.95 -15.43 5.52
N GLN A 413 8.00 -15.21 4.61
CA GLN A 413 6.63 -14.82 4.96
C GLN A 413 5.59 -15.65 4.20
N ILE A 414 4.63 -16.20 4.92
CA ILE A 414 3.33 -16.61 4.37
C ILE A 414 2.24 -15.87 5.14
N ARG A 415 1.35 -15.16 4.46
CA ARG A 415 0.33 -14.30 5.09
C ARG A 415 -1.05 -14.50 4.47
N ASN A 416 -2.05 -14.83 5.29
CA ASN A 416 -3.21 -15.60 4.85
C ASN A 416 -4.57 -15.15 5.41
N ALA A 417 -4.59 -14.18 6.31
CA ALA A 417 -5.77 -13.73 7.06
C ALA A 417 -7.02 -13.26 6.28
N VAL A 418 -6.99 -13.02 4.96
CA VAL A 418 -8.03 -12.19 4.33
C VAL A 418 -9.31 -12.94 3.98
N MET A 419 -9.24 -14.21 3.59
CA MET A 419 -10.42 -14.98 3.16
C MET A 419 -10.24 -16.49 3.39
N PRO A 420 -11.34 -17.28 3.49
CA PRO A 420 -11.23 -18.73 3.62
C PRO A 420 -10.41 -19.42 2.52
N LEU A 421 -10.39 -18.88 1.29
CA LEU A 421 -9.53 -19.39 0.20
C LEU A 421 -8.03 -19.25 0.50
N THR A 422 -7.63 -18.25 1.29
CA THR A 422 -6.24 -18.00 1.67
C THR A 422 -5.84 -18.69 2.98
N ARG A 423 -6.74 -19.38 3.70
CA ARG A 423 -6.40 -20.15 4.90
C ARG A 423 -5.47 -21.33 4.55
N LEU A 424 -4.37 -21.51 5.29
CA LEU A 424 -3.44 -22.64 5.10
C LEU A 424 -4.18 -23.98 5.15
N PRO A 425 -3.59 -25.06 4.58
CA PRO A 425 -4.06 -26.40 4.83
C PRO A 425 -4.12 -26.77 6.31
N ASP A 426 -5.01 -27.70 6.66
CA ASP A 426 -5.32 -27.96 8.08
C ASP A 426 -4.22 -28.74 8.83
N ASP A 427 -3.35 -29.42 8.10
CA ASP A 427 -2.19 -30.20 8.57
C ASP A 427 -0.89 -29.39 8.77
N ILE A 428 -0.68 -28.29 8.06
CA ILE A 428 0.61 -27.56 8.04
C ILE A 428 0.83 -26.71 9.30
N TYR A 429 1.88 -27.02 10.09
CA TYR A 429 2.34 -26.21 11.24
C TYR A 429 3.84 -25.82 11.14
N LEU A 430 4.21 -24.70 11.76
CA LEU A 430 5.55 -24.10 11.64
C LEU A 430 6.63 -24.78 12.48
N LEU A 431 6.37 -24.97 13.78
CA LEU A 431 7.39 -25.35 14.77
C LEU A 431 7.23 -26.77 15.33
N GLU A 432 6.25 -27.54 14.84
CA GLU A 432 5.92 -28.89 15.35
C GLU A 432 5.59 -29.90 14.24
N ASP A 433 5.68 -29.51 12.96
CA ASP A 433 5.40 -30.33 11.79
C ASP A 433 6.23 -29.84 10.57
N THR A 434 5.60 -29.64 9.40
CA THR A 434 6.19 -29.59 8.05
C THR A 434 7.37 -28.63 7.90
N PHE A 435 7.41 -27.52 8.66
CA PHE A 435 8.46 -26.49 8.56
C PHE A 435 9.48 -26.46 9.71
N LEU A 436 9.48 -27.42 10.65
CA LEU A 436 10.48 -27.47 11.72
C LEU A 436 11.90 -27.72 11.15
N ASP A 437 12.04 -28.80 10.37
CA ASP A 437 13.28 -29.15 9.65
C ASP A 437 13.76 -28.06 8.67
N PHE A 438 12.82 -27.23 8.18
CA PHE A 438 13.12 -26.06 7.37
C PHE A 438 13.80 -25.00 8.24
N LEU A 439 13.09 -24.48 9.25
CA LEU A 439 13.60 -23.38 10.08
C LEU A 439 14.92 -23.70 10.80
N GLU A 440 15.14 -24.94 11.24
CA GLU A 440 16.43 -25.38 11.79
C GLU A 440 17.60 -25.26 10.79
N ALA A 441 17.34 -25.37 9.49
CA ALA A 441 18.34 -25.19 8.44
C ALA A 441 18.51 -23.73 7.99
N HIS A 442 17.61 -22.81 8.39
CA HIS A 442 17.56 -21.41 7.97
C HIS A 442 17.89 -20.43 9.10
N LEU A 443 18.94 -20.74 9.86
CA LEU A 443 19.38 -19.99 11.05
C LEU A 443 19.73 -18.49 10.82
N LYS A 444 19.74 -18.00 9.56
CA LYS A 444 19.94 -16.60 9.19
C LYS A 444 18.64 -15.76 9.15
N LEU A 445 17.48 -16.34 9.43
CA LEU A 445 16.20 -15.65 9.42
C LEU A 445 16.15 -14.48 10.42
N GLN A 446 15.81 -13.30 9.90
CA GLN A 446 15.67 -12.02 10.62
C GLN A 446 14.24 -11.47 10.51
N CYS A 447 13.50 -11.85 9.45
CA CYS A 447 12.10 -11.54 9.27
C CYS A 447 11.26 -12.81 9.07
N LEU A 448 10.20 -12.95 9.87
CA LEU A 448 9.28 -14.09 9.84
C LEU A 448 7.83 -13.60 9.73
N GLY A 449 7.07 -14.19 8.80
CA GLY A 449 5.63 -13.99 8.67
C GLY A 449 4.88 -15.31 8.62
N TRP A 450 3.94 -15.53 9.54
CA TRP A 450 3.15 -16.76 9.60
C TRP A 450 1.80 -16.58 10.31
N PRO A 451 0.75 -17.34 9.97
CA PRO A 451 -0.52 -17.26 10.70
C PRO A 451 -0.40 -17.72 12.15
N MET A 452 -0.96 -16.97 13.09
CA MET A 452 -0.71 -17.15 14.53
C MET A 452 -1.22 -18.50 15.06
N ASP A 453 -2.37 -18.96 14.55
CA ASP A 453 -2.93 -20.28 14.88
C ASP A 453 -2.17 -21.44 14.20
N LYS A 454 -1.19 -21.18 13.34
CA LYS A 454 -0.45 -22.21 12.59
C LYS A 454 1.03 -22.29 12.99
N VAL A 455 1.45 -21.58 14.04
CA VAL A 455 2.82 -21.69 14.56
C VAL A 455 3.04 -23.01 15.30
N TYR A 456 2.11 -23.35 16.19
CA TYR A 456 2.08 -24.60 16.97
C TYR A 456 0.84 -25.43 16.62
N SER A 457 0.88 -26.73 16.88
CA SER A 457 -0.29 -27.61 16.82
C SER A 457 -1.14 -27.51 18.09
N HIS A 458 -2.41 -27.92 17.98
CA HIS A 458 -3.28 -28.15 19.14
C HIS A 458 -3.05 -29.53 19.75
N VAL A 459 -2.40 -30.45 19.02
CA VAL A 459 -1.99 -31.76 19.50
C VAL A 459 -0.63 -31.65 20.19
N LYS A 460 -0.50 -32.24 21.38
CA LYS A 460 0.75 -32.23 22.18
C LYS A 460 1.87 -32.95 21.41
N PRO A 461 2.99 -32.27 21.05
CA PRO A 461 4.06 -32.88 20.25
C PRO A 461 4.85 -33.92 21.05
N SER A 462 5.64 -34.74 20.34
CA SER A 462 6.62 -35.64 20.95
C SER A 462 7.66 -34.88 21.78
N VAL A 463 8.37 -35.58 22.66
CA VAL A 463 9.41 -34.96 23.51
C VAL A 463 10.57 -34.42 22.67
N ASP A 464 10.95 -35.12 21.60
CA ASP A 464 11.98 -34.66 20.67
C ASP A 464 11.58 -33.36 19.96
N VAL A 465 10.43 -33.36 19.27
CA VAL A 465 9.90 -32.20 18.53
C VAL A 465 9.80 -30.99 19.45
N ARG A 466 9.34 -31.15 20.69
CA ARG A 466 9.26 -30.05 21.68
C ARG A 466 10.63 -29.53 22.09
N ASN A 467 11.63 -30.39 22.24
CA ASN A 467 13.00 -30.01 22.59
C ASN A 467 13.72 -29.30 21.42
N ARG A 468 13.48 -29.75 20.19
CA ARG A 468 13.93 -29.12 18.94
C ARG A 468 13.32 -27.73 18.76
N SER A 469 11.98 -27.65 18.83
CA SER A 469 11.20 -26.42 18.79
C SER A 469 11.70 -25.37 19.80
N ARG A 470 11.92 -25.76 21.06
CA ARG A 470 12.47 -24.86 22.10
C ARG A 470 13.87 -24.31 21.78
N LYS A 471 14.78 -25.14 21.24
CA LYS A 471 16.11 -24.68 20.79
C LYS A 471 15.99 -23.66 19.66
N LEU A 472 15.10 -23.93 18.70
CA LEU A 472 14.83 -23.04 17.57
C LEU A 472 14.21 -21.71 18.03
N VAL A 473 13.26 -21.71 18.96
CA VAL A 473 12.70 -20.47 19.55
C VAL A 473 13.75 -19.66 20.28
N ALA A 474 14.63 -20.31 21.07
CA ALA A 474 15.74 -19.64 21.74
C ALA A 474 16.76 -19.03 20.74
N HIS A 475 16.98 -19.67 19.59
CA HIS A 475 17.77 -19.10 18.50
C HIS A 475 17.07 -17.88 17.87
N LEU A 476 15.82 -18.04 17.42
CA LEU A 476 15.01 -17.01 16.77
C LEU A 476 14.85 -15.75 17.65
N ALA A 477 14.72 -15.92 18.97
CA ALA A 477 14.70 -14.82 19.94
C ALA A 477 15.89 -13.86 19.83
N THR A 478 17.04 -14.37 19.39
CA THR A 478 18.29 -13.62 19.21
C THR A 478 18.56 -13.18 17.77
N MET A 479 17.65 -13.47 16.83
CA MET A 479 17.85 -13.24 15.40
C MET A 479 16.71 -12.46 14.72
N LEU A 480 15.46 -12.68 15.12
CA LEU A 480 14.31 -11.98 14.54
C LEU A 480 14.29 -10.51 14.97
N THR A 481 14.25 -9.62 13.98
CA THR A 481 14.03 -8.17 14.15
C THR A 481 12.64 -7.73 13.68
N ASP A 482 11.99 -8.51 12.82
CA ASP A 482 10.71 -8.16 12.19
C ASP A 482 9.76 -9.37 12.18
N LEU A 483 8.65 -9.31 12.92
CA LEU A 483 7.69 -10.39 13.09
C LEU A 483 6.32 -9.98 12.56
N ARG A 484 5.68 -10.86 11.79
CA ARG A 484 4.34 -10.68 11.26
C ARG A 484 3.48 -11.87 11.62
N VAL A 485 2.39 -11.62 12.32
CA VAL A 485 1.39 -12.63 12.69
C VAL A 485 0.02 -12.20 12.23
N ASP A 486 -0.76 -13.17 11.76
CA ASP A 486 -2.11 -12.91 11.29
C ASP A 486 -3.07 -14.07 11.55
N ALA A 487 -4.37 -13.79 11.70
CA ALA A 487 -5.42 -14.80 11.82
C ALA A 487 -6.58 -14.50 10.87
N GLN A 488 -7.37 -15.51 10.51
CA GLN A 488 -8.46 -15.38 9.54
C GLN A 488 -9.46 -14.29 9.97
N TYR A 489 -9.74 -13.30 9.12
CA TYR A 489 -10.78 -12.29 9.39
C TYR A 489 -12.14 -12.98 9.60
N MET A 490 -12.81 -12.56 10.66
CA MET A 490 -14.24 -12.73 10.88
C MET A 490 -14.97 -11.59 10.17
N SER A 491 -16.04 -11.90 9.42
CA SER A 491 -16.84 -10.89 8.71
C SER A 491 -17.61 -9.94 9.64
N SER A 492 -17.77 -10.33 10.89
CA SER A 492 -18.36 -9.56 11.99
C SER A 492 -17.45 -8.45 12.56
N GLY A 493 -16.13 -8.51 12.31
CA GLY A 493 -15.13 -7.74 13.06
C GLY A 493 -14.44 -8.58 14.13
N GLU A 494 -13.40 -8.02 14.77
CA GLU A 494 -12.65 -8.70 15.82
C GLU A 494 -13.25 -8.49 17.22
N PRO A 495 -13.46 -9.56 18.02
CA PRO A 495 -14.08 -9.47 19.35
C PRO A 495 -13.10 -9.03 20.43
N LEU A 496 -13.61 -8.71 21.62
CA LEU A 496 -12.79 -8.44 22.83
C LEU A 496 -12.06 -9.70 23.32
N THR A 497 -12.66 -10.87 23.14
CA THR A 497 -12.20 -12.20 23.60
C THR A 497 -12.81 -13.27 22.69
N ASP A 498 -12.16 -14.43 22.51
CA ASP A 498 -12.71 -15.51 21.65
C ASP A 498 -13.70 -16.40 22.41
N ASP A 499 -15.00 -16.09 22.31
CA ASP A 499 -16.10 -16.93 22.79
C ASP A 499 -16.32 -18.16 21.87
N CYS A 500 -15.33 -19.05 21.81
CA CYS A 500 -15.29 -20.22 20.93
C CYS A 500 -16.52 -21.15 21.09
N ALA A 501 -17.38 -21.19 20.07
CA ALA A 501 -18.57 -22.06 20.07
C ALA A 501 -18.31 -23.49 19.58
N THR A 502 -17.34 -23.69 18.67
CA THR A 502 -17.05 -25.00 18.07
C THR A 502 -15.68 -25.55 18.46
N THR A 503 -15.53 -26.88 18.38
CA THR A 503 -14.25 -27.57 18.59
C THR A 503 -13.12 -27.02 17.72
N ARG A 504 -13.42 -26.51 16.51
CA ARG A 504 -12.41 -25.96 15.59
C ARG A 504 -11.90 -24.60 16.08
N GLU A 505 -12.79 -23.73 16.57
CA GLU A 505 -12.43 -22.45 17.17
C GLU A 505 -11.65 -22.65 18.48
N ILE A 506 -12.10 -23.56 19.36
CA ILE A 506 -11.36 -23.93 20.58
C ILE A 506 -9.94 -24.38 20.25
N GLN A 507 -9.75 -25.18 19.18
CA GLN A 507 -8.44 -25.58 18.70
C GLN A 507 -7.64 -24.44 18.06
N GLU A 508 -8.27 -23.45 17.43
CA GLU A 508 -7.62 -22.25 16.87
C GLU A 508 -7.12 -21.33 18.00
N MET A 509 -8.00 -20.97 18.94
CA MET A 509 -7.67 -20.27 20.19
C MET A 509 -6.54 -20.96 20.95
N THR A 510 -6.61 -22.28 21.16
CA THR A 510 -5.55 -23.05 21.84
C THR A 510 -4.17 -22.82 21.18
N ARG A 511 -4.10 -22.79 19.84
CA ARG A 511 -2.82 -22.61 19.12
C ARG A 511 -2.31 -21.17 19.22
N ARG A 512 -3.22 -20.19 19.18
CA ARG A 512 -2.89 -18.76 19.39
C ARG A 512 -2.42 -18.50 20.83
N HIS A 513 -3.06 -19.09 21.84
CA HIS A 513 -2.64 -19.03 23.24
C HIS A 513 -1.27 -19.70 23.46
N ARG A 514 -1.02 -20.86 22.82
CA ARG A 514 0.33 -21.46 22.79
C ARG A 514 1.37 -20.56 22.15
N PHE A 515 1.05 -19.81 21.10
CA PHE A 515 1.97 -18.83 20.52
C PHE A 515 2.33 -17.70 21.51
N ILE A 516 1.32 -17.14 22.17
CA ILE A 516 1.47 -16.07 23.17
C ILE A 516 2.26 -16.55 24.40
N ALA A 517 2.12 -17.81 24.81
CA ALA A 517 2.80 -18.37 25.99
C ALA A 517 4.18 -19.02 25.70
N GLU A 518 4.37 -19.68 24.55
CA GLU A 518 5.55 -20.51 24.26
C GLU A 518 6.51 -19.91 23.21
N PHE A 519 6.13 -18.84 22.50
CA PHE A 519 6.99 -18.17 21.51
C PHE A 519 7.31 -16.73 21.88
N ALA A 520 6.28 -15.88 22.00
CA ALA A 520 6.45 -14.44 22.20
C ALA A 520 7.30 -14.05 23.43
N PRO A 521 7.17 -14.68 24.62
CA PRO A 521 7.89 -14.25 25.84
C PRO A 521 9.40 -14.47 25.78
N HIS A 522 9.89 -15.24 24.80
CA HIS A 522 11.30 -15.51 24.60
C HIS A 522 11.99 -14.47 23.70
N MET A 523 11.25 -13.72 22.87
CA MET A 523 11.85 -12.78 21.90
C MET A 523 12.63 -11.65 22.60
N ARG A 524 13.80 -11.26 22.06
CA ARG A 524 14.64 -10.18 22.63
C ARG A 524 15.13 -9.14 21.62
N LYS A 525 15.38 -9.51 20.36
CA LYS A 525 15.84 -8.56 19.32
C LYS A 525 14.74 -7.95 18.44
N LEU A 526 13.47 -8.20 18.76
CA LEU A 526 12.36 -7.75 17.92
C LEU A 526 12.25 -6.21 17.93
N GLN A 527 12.13 -5.61 16.75
CA GLN A 527 12.03 -4.16 16.54
C GLN A 527 10.75 -3.77 15.80
N GLN A 528 10.20 -4.64 14.95
CA GLN A 528 8.92 -4.41 14.28
C GLN A 528 7.99 -5.58 14.53
N ILE A 529 6.77 -5.31 14.98
CA ILE A 529 5.68 -6.29 14.96
C ILE A 529 4.50 -5.80 14.11
N LYS A 530 3.95 -6.73 13.34
CA LYS A 530 2.73 -6.53 12.54
C LYS A 530 1.71 -7.61 12.87
N ILE A 531 0.57 -7.17 13.40
CA ILE A 531 -0.56 -7.99 13.84
C ILE A 531 -1.73 -7.67 12.89
N GLU A 532 -2.20 -8.66 12.12
CA GLU A 532 -3.28 -8.45 11.14
C GLU A 532 -4.40 -9.48 11.31
N GLY A 533 -5.62 -9.13 10.90
CA GLY A 533 -6.69 -10.12 10.82
C GLY A 533 -7.46 -10.35 12.13
N GLY A 534 -8.19 -11.46 12.14
CA GLY A 534 -9.20 -11.85 13.15
C GLY A 534 -8.69 -12.19 14.56
N ILE A 535 -7.57 -11.62 14.99
CA ILE A 535 -7.01 -11.88 16.33
C ILE A 535 -7.86 -11.11 17.38
N PRO A 536 -8.36 -11.75 18.44
CA PRO A 536 -9.08 -11.09 19.55
C PRO A 536 -8.30 -9.95 20.21
N ARG A 537 -9.00 -9.04 20.91
CA ARG A 537 -8.34 -7.88 21.53
C ARG A 537 -7.51 -8.24 22.77
N ASP A 538 -7.95 -9.20 23.58
CA ASP A 538 -7.16 -9.74 24.69
C ASP A 538 -5.89 -10.45 24.17
N GLU A 539 -5.97 -11.26 23.12
CA GLU A 539 -4.78 -11.84 22.48
C GLU A 539 -3.81 -10.78 21.93
N LYS A 540 -4.32 -9.71 21.31
CA LYS A 540 -3.52 -8.53 20.89
C LYS A 540 -2.80 -7.88 22.09
N ARG A 541 -3.46 -7.81 23.25
CA ARG A 541 -2.90 -7.28 24.51
C ARG A 541 -1.82 -8.19 25.07
N GLU A 542 -2.10 -9.47 25.22
CA GLU A 542 -1.17 -10.45 25.82
C GLU A 542 0.06 -10.68 24.94
N LEU A 543 -0.08 -10.67 23.61
CA LEU A 543 1.06 -10.70 22.69
C LEU A 543 1.99 -9.50 22.89
N LEU A 544 1.45 -8.29 23.12
CA LEU A 544 2.27 -7.09 23.33
C LEU A 544 2.83 -6.99 24.76
N ARG A 545 2.19 -7.60 25.76
CA ARG A 545 2.76 -7.85 27.10
C ARG A 545 3.92 -8.86 27.07
N ALA A 546 3.74 -9.98 26.38
CA ALA A 546 4.77 -11.03 26.21
C ALA A 546 6.07 -10.46 25.62
N LEU A 547 5.94 -9.51 24.70
CA LEU A 547 7.06 -8.87 24.01
C LEU A 547 7.74 -7.75 24.80
N HIS A 548 7.40 -7.51 26.09
CA HIS A 548 7.94 -6.40 26.90
C HIS A 548 9.48 -6.25 26.85
N TRP A 549 10.22 -7.36 26.76
CA TRP A 549 11.69 -7.36 26.68
C TRP A 549 12.27 -7.03 25.29
N CYS A 550 11.43 -6.61 24.33
CA CYS A 550 11.83 -6.20 22.98
C CYS A 550 11.74 -4.68 22.82
N SER A 551 12.77 -4.06 22.24
CA SER A 551 12.77 -2.63 21.89
C SER A 551 11.97 -2.37 20.60
N LEU A 552 10.63 -2.51 20.68
CA LEU A 552 9.72 -2.33 19.55
C LEU A 552 9.73 -0.87 19.06
N LYS A 553 10.35 -0.64 17.89
CA LYS A 553 10.33 0.64 17.16
C LYS A 553 9.05 0.83 16.35
N ARG A 554 8.40 -0.26 15.93
CA ARG A 554 7.20 -0.19 15.08
C ARG A 554 6.16 -1.22 15.53
N ILE A 555 4.94 -0.74 15.77
CA ILE A 555 3.77 -1.59 16.05
C ILE A 555 2.69 -1.29 15.01
N VAL A 556 2.31 -2.31 14.24
CA VAL A 556 1.28 -2.22 13.20
C VAL A 556 0.14 -3.18 13.54
N MET A 557 -1.05 -2.65 13.79
CA MET A 557 -2.29 -3.40 13.99
C MET A 557 -3.28 -3.07 12.89
N ILE A 558 -3.80 -4.10 12.20
CA ILE A 558 -4.76 -3.94 11.10
C ILE A 558 -5.90 -4.95 11.27
N GLY A 559 -7.08 -4.46 11.65
CA GLY A 559 -8.32 -5.21 11.77
C GLY A 559 -9.42 -4.73 10.80
N VAL A 560 -10.60 -5.33 10.89
CA VAL A 560 -11.86 -4.75 10.41
C VAL A 560 -12.36 -3.71 11.43
N SER A 561 -12.34 -4.09 12.71
CA SER A 561 -12.63 -3.23 13.86
C SER A 561 -11.37 -2.46 14.29
N PHE A 562 -11.56 -1.27 14.86
CA PHE A 562 -10.47 -0.39 15.30
C PHE A 562 -9.69 -1.06 16.46
N PRO A 563 -8.40 -1.45 16.28
CA PRO A 563 -7.77 -2.43 17.17
C PRO A 563 -7.66 -2.06 18.65
N VAL A 564 -7.77 -0.77 19.02
CA VAL A 564 -7.54 -0.28 20.39
C VAL A 564 -8.80 0.01 21.21
N GLY A 565 -10.00 0.02 20.60
CA GLY A 565 -11.26 0.32 21.28
C GLY A 565 -12.41 0.67 20.32
N ASN A 566 -13.64 0.32 20.68
CA ASN A 566 -14.85 0.73 19.98
C ASN A 566 -15.35 2.09 20.51
N THR A 567 -15.28 3.14 19.69
CA THR A 567 -15.79 4.47 20.04
C THR A 567 -17.29 4.66 19.77
N TRP A 568 -17.98 3.69 19.17
CA TRP A 568 -19.39 3.82 18.74
C TRP A 568 -20.40 3.13 19.67
N GLY A 569 -19.92 2.42 20.70
CA GLY A 569 -20.77 1.62 21.60
C GLY A 569 -21.37 0.36 20.94
N ALA A 570 -22.19 -0.37 21.71
CA ALA A 570 -22.82 -1.62 21.27
C ALA A 570 -23.54 -1.46 19.93
N GLY A 571 -23.24 -2.33 18.95
CA GLY A 571 -23.86 -2.31 17.63
C GLY A 571 -23.81 -0.95 16.92
N ALA A 572 -22.82 -0.12 17.25
CA ALA A 572 -22.64 1.27 16.82
C ALA A 572 -23.81 2.22 17.12
N GLN A 573 -24.48 2.08 18.27
CA GLN A 573 -25.58 2.97 18.68
C GLN A 573 -25.19 4.46 18.59
N GLN A 574 -24.02 4.84 19.09
CA GLN A 574 -23.57 6.25 19.13
C GLN A 574 -23.20 6.79 17.74
N LEU A 575 -22.91 5.91 16.76
CA LEU A 575 -22.73 6.35 15.36
C LEU A 575 -24.08 6.67 14.72
N LYS A 576 -25.12 5.86 14.97
CA LYS A 576 -26.46 6.05 14.39
C LYS A 576 -27.13 7.35 14.85
N GLU A 577 -26.73 7.89 16.00
CA GLU A 577 -27.16 9.19 16.53
C GLU A 577 -26.62 10.39 15.72
N VAL A 578 -25.51 10.22 14.97
CA VAL A 578 -24.85 11.28 14.17
C VAL A 578 -24.76 11.00 12.68
N ASP A 579 -24.90 9.74 12.27
CA ASP A 579 -24.92 9.25 10.90
C ASP A 579 -26.22 8.46 10.67
N PRO A 580 -27.39 9.14 10.59
CA PRO A 580 -28.69 8.46 10.47
C PRO A 580 -28.85 7.71 9.14
N GLY A 581 -27.96 7.96 8.17
CA GLY A 581 -27.81 7.16 6.97
C GLY A 581 -27.24 5.76 7.19
N GLN A 582 -26.75 5.41 8.39
CA GLN A 582 -26.27 4.07 8.73
C GLN A 582 -27.42 3.10 8.96
N SER A 583 -28.12 2.79 7.86
CA SER A 583 -28.97 1.62 7.76
C SER A 583 -28.14 0.35 7.93
N ALA A 584 -28.29 -0.27 9.11
CA ALA A 584 -28.50 -1.70 9.26
C ALA A 584 -27.54 -2.68 8.54
N SER A 585 -26.29 -2.27 8.24
CA SER A 585 -25.36 -3.10 7.45
C SER A 585 -24.65 -4.16 8.29
N ASP A 586 -24.49 -5.36 7.70
CA ASP A 586 -24.03 -6.58 8.40
C ASP A 586 -22.71 -6.42 9.16
N PHE A 587 -21.85 -5.52 8.69
CA PHE A 587 -20.52 -5.23 9.26
C PHE A 587 -20.57 -4.54 10.64
N VAL A 588 -21.72 -3.98 11.05
CA VAL A 588 -21.81 -3.04 12.18
C VAL A 588 -22.43 -3.66 13.44
N TYR A 589 -23.19 -4.75 13.31
CA TYR A 589 -23.96 -5.34 14.42
C TYR A 589 -23.12 -5.90 15.57
N ASN A 590 -21.93 -6.43 15.27
CA ASN A 590 -21.13 -7.21 16.21
C ASN A 590 -20.03 -6.37 16.90
N LEU A 591 -20.20 -5.05 16.93
CA LEU A 591 -19.34 -4.16 17.71
C LEU A 591 -19.72 -4.23 19.20
N GLU A 592 -18.88 -4.89 19.99
CA GLU A 592 -18.99 -5.02 21.45
C GLU A 592 -18.78 -3.67 22.18
N GLU A 593 -19.35 -3.55 23.38
CA GLU A 593 -19.26 -2.32 24.19
C GLU A 593 -17.98 -2.25 25.02
N GLU A 594 -17.46 -1.03 25.23
CA GLU A 594 -16.35 -0.79 26.15
C GLU A 594 -16.88 -0.54 27.56
N ASP A 595 -16.31 -1.20 28.59
CA ASP A 595 -16.57 -0.83 29.99
C ASP A 595 -15.94 0.54 30.32
N GLY A 596 -16.66 1.61 29.98
CA GLY A 596 -16.26 2.97 30.26
C GLY A 596 -16.13 3.26 31.76
N ALA A 597 -16.86 2.55 32.62
CA ALA A 597 -16.76 2.72 34.07
C ALA A 597 -15.46 2.10 34.61
N GLY A 598 -15.13 0.88 34.20
CA GLY A 598 -13.88 0.20 34.50
C GLY A 598 -12.66 0.91 33.92
N ILE A 599 -12.73 1.38 32.68
CA ILE A 599 -11.67 2.17 32.03
C ILE A 599 -11.40 3.47 32.80
N LEU A 600 -12.45 4.21 33.20
CA LEU A 600 -12.30 5.42 34.02
C LEU A 600 -11.81 5.11 35.44
N ALA A 601 -12.23 3.99 36.04
CA ALA A 601 -11.72 3.54 37.33
C ALA A 601 -10.24 3.13 37.25
N ALA A 602 -9.82 2.44 36.18
CA ALA A 602 -8.43 2.11 35.92
C ALA A 602 -7.57 3.37 35.72
N TYR A 603 -8.05 4.35 34.94
CA TYR A 603 -7.38 5.64 34.78
C TYR A 603 -7.21 6.39 36.11
N ARG A 604 -8.20 6.33 37.01
CA ARG A 604 -8.12 6.93 38.37
C ARG A 604 -7.16 6.18 39.30
N ARG A 605 -7.03 4.86 39.17
CA ARG A 605 -6.02 4.04 39.90
C ARG A 605 -4.60 4.30 39.38
N GLY A 606 -4.47 4.80 38.15
CA GLY A 606 -3.21 4.89 37.45
C GLY A 606 -2.73 3.52 36.97
N PHE A 607 -1.55 3.52 36.33
CA PHE A 607 -1.01 2.35 35.65
C PHE A 607 0.45 2.11 36.05
N PRO A 608 0.73 1.65 37.28
CA PRO A 608 2.09 1.36 37.71
C PRO A 608 2.63 0.11 36.99
N MET A 609 3.87 0.19 36.51
CA MET A 609 4.64 -0.98 36.07
C MET A 609 5.48 -1.52 37.23
N LEU A 610 5.43 -2.82 37.45
CA LEU A 610 6.34 -3.51 38.38
C LEU A 610 7.74 -3.60 37.76
N SER A 611 8.78 -3.26 38.53
CA SER A 611 10.19 -3.28 38.11
C SER A 611 10.73 -4.68 37.80
N ASP A 612 10.05 -5.70 38.31
CA ASP A 612 10.35 -7.13 38.25
C ASP A 612 9.34 -7.89 37.37
N PHE A 613 8.73 -7.21 36.39
CA PHE A 613 7.67 -7.76 35.52
C PHE A 613 7.99 -9.16 34.96
N HIS A 614 7.28 -10.15 35.48
CA HIS A 614 7.19 -11.49 34.90
C HIS A 614 5.97 -11.54 33.96
N PHE A 615 6.13 -12.14 32.78
CA PHE A 615 5.00 -12.35 31.88
C PHE A 615 4.25 -13.64 32.25
N GLU A 616 3.02 -13.47 32.72
CA GLU A 616 2.01 -14.52 32.78
C GLU A 616 0.82 -14.08 31.92
N PRO A 617 0.31 -14.93 31.02
CA PRO A 617 -0.79 -14.57 30.13
C PRO A 617 -2.11 -14.56 30.91
N ASP A 618 -2.84 -13.45 30.81
CA ASP A 618 -4.16 -13.27 31.40
C ASP A 618 -5.16 -13.01 30.27
N TYR A 619 -6.15 -13.88 30.08
CA TYR A 619 -7.09 -13.86 28.94
C TYR A 619 -8.48 -13.35 29.35
N GLY A 620 -9.26 -12.85 28.39
CA GLY A 620 -10.49 -12.12 28.66
C GLY A 620 -10.31 -10.60 28.72
N TRP A 621 -11.40 -9.84 28.79
CA TRP A 621 -11.39 -8.36 28.78
C TRP A 621 -12.06 -7.74 30.03
N PRO A 622 -11.45 -7.86 31.22
CA PRO A 622 -12.03 -7.35 32.48
C PRO A 622 -11.95 -5.81 32.62
N PRO A 623 -12.55 -5.21 33.67
CA PRO A 623 -12.52 -3.76 33.97
C PRO A 623 -11.11 -3.13 34.20
N GLN A 624 -10.38 -2.85 33.12
CA GLN A 624 -8.94 -2.56 33.13
C GLN A 624 -8.47 -1.41 32.20
N ALA A 625 -7.15 -1.32 31.99
CA ALA A 625 -6.51 -0.40 31.05
C ALA A 625 -6.88 -0.67 29.57
N PRO A 626 -7.19 0.37 28.76
CA PRO A 626 -7.31 0.24 27.31
C PRO A 626 -6.05 -0.33 26.64
N LEU A 627 -6.20 -1.02 25.49
CA LEU A 627 -5.07 -1.64 24.79
C LEU A 627 -3.91 -0.66 24.55
N LEU A 628 -4.22 0.57 24.10
CA LEU A 628 -3.22 1.58 23.78
C LEU A 628 -2.45 2.06 25.02
N GLN A 629 -3.06 2.02 26.20
CA GLN A 629 -2.37 2.27 27.47
C GLN A 629 -1.44 1.10 27.82
N THR A 630 -1.86 -0.16 27.60
CA THR A 630 -0.98 -1.32 27.78
C THR A 630 0.23 -1.28 26.84
N ILE A 631 0.04 -0.86 25.58
CA ILE A 631 1.16 -0.62 24.65
C ILE A 631 2.06 0.50 25.17
N ALA A 632 1.49 1.60 25.66
CA ALA A 632 2.26 2.71 26.21
C ALA A 632 3.16 2.27 27.38
N LEU A 633 2.60 1.49 28.32
CA LEU A 633 3.32 0.96 29.48
C LEU A 633 4.56 0.15 29.09
N HIS A 634 4.41 -0.81 28.17
CA HIS A 634 5.50 -1.73 27.83
C HIS A 634 6.47 -1.20 26.77
N HIS A 635 6.06 -0.26 25.91
CA HIS A 635 6.80 0.06 24.68
C HIS A 635 7.00 1.55 24.34
N ALA A 636 6.34 2.50 25.03
CA ALA A 636 6.35 3.91 24.62
C ALA A 636 7.74 4.56 24.53
N SER A 637 8.69 4.09 25.35
CA SER A 637 10.08 4.56 25.35
C SER A 637 10.87 4.20 24.08
N THR A 638 10.42 3.22 23.28
CA THR A 638 11.16 2.74 22.09
C THR A 638 10.40 2.86 20.77
N VAL A 639 9.08 3.03 20.80
CA VAL A 639 8.24 3.12 19.60
C VAL A 639 8.42 4.45 18.85
N GLU A 640 8.77 4.34 17.57
CA GLU A 640 8.92 5.43 16.61
C GLU A 640 7.73 5.51 15.63
N GLU A 641 7.06 4.38 15.34
CA GLU A 641 5.87 4.33 14.49
C GLU A 641 4.74 3.48 15.09
N LEU A 642 3.55 4.07 15.18
CA LEU A 642 2.29 3.38 15.45
C LEU A 642 1.41 3.37 14.20
N LYS A 643 0.86 2.21 13.84
CA LYS A 643 -0.24 2.12 12.87
C LYS A 643 -1.39 1.30 13.46
N ILE A 644 -2.56 1.91 13.53
CA ILE A 644 -3.77 1.36 14.12
C ILE A 644 -4.90 1.57 13.10
N CYS A 645 -5.19 0.53 12.31
CA CYS A 645 -6.21 0.58 11.25
C CYS A 645 -7.30 -0.46 11.46
N GLY A 646 -8.52 -0.03 11.15
CA GLY A 646 -9.76 -0.79 11.27
C GLY A 646 -10.88 0.24 11.30
N CYS A 647 -11.84 0.13 10.39
CA CYS A 647 -12.82 1.19 10.15
C CYS A 647 -13.99 1.14 11.14
N ASN A 648 -14.33 -0.05 11.65
CA ASN A 648 -15.50 -0.23 12.50
C ASN A 648 -15.14 0.15 13.94
N GLY A 649 -15.89 1.07 14.56
CA GLY A 649 -15.60 1.59 15.90
C GLY A 649 -14.51 2.66 15.97
N CYS A 650 -13.91 3.10 14.86
CA CYS A 650 -12.82 4.09 14.88
C CYS A 650 -13.30 5.53 15.15
N PRO A 651 -12.47 6.43 15.69
CA PRO A 651 -12.89 7.78 16.10
C PRO A 651 -13.64 8.54 15.00
N ILE A 652 -14.78 9.12 15.35
CA ILE A 652 -15.60 9.92 14.42
C ILE A 652 -14.95 11.31 14.30
N LEU A 653 -14.56 11.69 13.08
CA LEU A 653 -13.82 12.92 12.83
C LEU A 653 -14.66 14.13 13.22
N SER A 654 -14.19 14.86 14.23
CA SER A 654 -14.84 16.02 14.84
C SER A 654 -16.13 15.73 15.61
N TYR A 655 -16.34 14.48 16.02
CA TYR A 655 -17.37 14.09 16.97
C TYR A 655 -16.79 13.10 18.01
N PRO A 656 -15.94 13.59 18.95
CA PRO A 656 -15.30 12.72 19.93
C PRO A 656 -16.28 12.27 21.03
N ASN A 657 -16.70 11.02 21.00
CA ASN A 657 -17.54 10.41 22.03
C ASN A 657 -16.78 10.32 23.38
N PRO A 658 -17.46 10.29 24.54
CA PRO A 658 -16.80 10.33 25.87
C PRO A 658 -15.71 9.27 26.08
N ILE A 659 -15.86 8.09 25.47
CA ILE A 659 -14.91 6.97 25.53
C ILE A 659 -13.64 7.20 24.71
N THR A 660 -13.68 8.09 23.71
CA THR A 660 -12.53 8.40 22.83
C THR A 660 -11.33 8.95 23.63
N ASN A 661 -11.60 9.79 24.62
CA ASN A 661 -10.59 10.40 25.47
C ASN A 661 -9.71 9.37 26.21
N PRO A 662 -10.26 8.46 27.05
CA PRO A 662 -9.43 7.46 27.74
C PRO A 662 -8.85 6.40 26.80
N LEU A 663 -9.49 6.06 25.67
CA LEU A 663 -8.93 5.13 24.69
C LEU A 663 -7.67 5.67 24.00
N LEU A 664 -7.62 6.98 23.68
CA LEU A 664 -6.48 7.61 23.01
C LEU A 664 -5.42 8.21 23.96
N ALA A 665 -5.73 8.36 25.25
CA ALA A 665 -4.85 9.00 26.24
C ALA A 665 -3.41 8.45 26.27
N GLY A 666 -3.23 7.14 26.05
CA GLY A 666 -1.92 6.48 26.04
C GLY A 666 -0.93 7.02 24.99
N LEU A 667 -1.42 7.67 23.90
CA LEU A 667 -0.55 8.32 22.90
C LEU A 667 0.38 9.39 23.50
N ARG A 668 0.00 9.98 24.65
CA ARG A 668 0.77 11.05 25.31
C ARG A 668 2.12 10.59 25.84
N SER A 669 2.30 9.29 26.08
CA SER A 669 3.54 8.71 26.62
C SER A 669 4.62 8.46 25.56
N PHE A 670 4.28 8.51 24.26
CA PHE A 670 5.20 8.09 23.19
C PHE A 670 6.13 9.23 22.76
N ASP A 671 7.07 9.61 23.63
CA ASP A 671 8.03 10.70 23.40
C ASP A 671 8.97 10.48 22.20
N ASN A 672 9.09 9.24 21.72
CA ASN A 672 9.84 8.87 20.52
C ASN A 672 9.00 8.72 19.24
N LEU A 673 7.67 8.95 19.28
CA LEU A 673 6.78 8.81 18.12
C LEU A 673 7.11 9.81 17.01
N LYS A 674 7.39 9.29 15.81
CA LYS A 674 7.65 10.07 14.58
C LYS A 674 6.50 9.95 13.59
N GLN A 675 5.83 8.79 13.55
CA GLN A 675 4.70 8.53 12.66
C GLN A 675 3.54 7.84 13.39
N LEU A 676 2.33 8.33 13.15
CA LEU A 676 1.07 7.78 13.64
C LEU A 676 0.12 7.59 12.45
N VAL A 677 -0.48 6.40 12.31
CA VAL A 677 -1.49 6.12 11.27
C VAL A 677 -2.77 5.63 11.95
N LEU A 678 -3.89 6.30 11.70
CA LEU A 678 -5.18 6.07 12.35
C LEU A 678 -6.32 6.03 11.34
N SER A 679 -7.23 5.06 11.48
CA SER A 679 -8.54 5.10 10.82
C SER A 679 -9.47 6.13 11.49
N PHE A 680 -10.29 6.81 10.68
CA PHE A 680 -11.35 7.73 11.13
C PHE A 680 -12.66 7.46 10.40
N TRP A 681 -13.78 7.63 11.11
CA TRP A 681 -15.08 7.76 10.46
C TRP A 681 -15.29 9.19 9.97
N LEU A 682 -15.70 9.34 8.71
CA LEU A 682 -16.04 10.63 8.12
C LEU A 682 -17.55 10.68 7.89
N LEU A 683 -18.25 11.57 8.59
CA LEU A 683 -19.69 11.79 8.41
C LEU A 683 -19.94 12.41 7.02
N THR A 684 -20.49 11.63 6.10
CA THR A 684 -20.78 12.03 4.70
C THR A 684 -22.27 12.05 4.35
N TRP A 685 -23.16 11.73 5.32
CA TRP A 685 -24.60 11.91 5.17
C TRP A 685 -24.97 13.40 5.16
N TYR A 686 -25.66 13.84 4.11
CA TYR A 686 -26.07 15.23 3.93
C TYR A 686 -27.31 15.31 3.03
N GLU A 687 -28.38 15.93 3.54
CA GLU A 687 -29.70 16.02 2.88
C GLU A 687 -30.17 14.63 2.41
N ASP A 688 -30.43 13.77 3.40
CA ASP A 688 -30.99 12.41 3.31
C ASP A 688 -30.32 11.46 2.30
N SER A 689 -29.02 11.63 2.11
CA SER A 689 -28.20 10.87 1.17
C SER A 689 -26.72 10.88 1.55
N TYR A 690 -25.98 9.82 1.18
CA TYR A 690 -24.51 9.81 1.26
C TYR A 690 -23.91 10.60 0.10
N ARG A 691 -22.90 11.42 0.40
CA ARG A 691 -22.21 12.28 -0.58
C ARG A 691 -20.75 11.87 -0.84
N ASP A 692 -20.44 10.60 -0.59
CA ASP A 692 -19.10 10.02 -0.79
C ASP A 692 -18.56 10.32 -2.21
N THR A 693 -19.40 10.17 -3.24
CA THR A 693 -19.04 10.41 -4.65
C THR A 693 -18.65 11.86 -4.91
N GLU A 694 -19.44 12.83 -4.46
CA GLU A 694 -19.16 14.26 -4.64
C GLU A 694 -17.94 14.73 -3.83
N ILE A 695 -17.71 14.12 -2.66
CA ILE A 695 -16.50 14.36 -1.85
C ILE A 695 -15.26 13.83 -2.58
N ILE A 696 -15.30 12.59 -3.05
CA ILE A 696 -14.17 11.95 -3.78
C ILE A 696 -13.87 12.72 -5.07
N GLN A 697 -14.89 13.08 -5.84
CA GLN A 697 -14.71 13.87 -7.07
C GLN A 697 -14.09 15.24 -6.75
N SER A 698 -14.57 15.94 -5.72
CA SER A 698 -13.98 17.21 -5.28
C SER A 698 -12.49 17.09 -4.89
N TRP A 699 -12.06 15.94 -4.35
CA TRP A 699 -10.66 15.67 -4.07
C TRP A 699 -9.82 15.38 -5.32
N LEU A 700 -10.37 14.68 -6.31
CA LEU A 700 -9.75 14.41 -7.60
C LEU A 700 -9.61 15.71 -8.42
N ASP A 701 -10.66 16.52 -8.47
CA ASP A 701 -10.68 17.82 -9.15
C ASP A 701 -9.67 18.80 -8.53
N ALA A 702 -9.50 18.77 -7.20
CA ALA A 702 -8.48 19.55 -6.50
C ALA A 702 -7.03 19.07 -6.78
N ARG A 703 -6.83 17.91 -7.41
CA ARG A 703 -5.52 17.38 -7.84
C ARG A 703 -5.27 17.47 -9.34
N SER A 704 -6.29 17.72 -10.17
CA SER A 704 -6.15 17.66 -11.62
C SER A 704 -5.25 18.79 -12.16
N PRO A 705 -4.27 18.51 -13.05
CA PRO A 705 -3.48 19.55 -13.73
C PRO A 705 -4.30 20.50 -14.61
N SER A 706 -5.52 20.13 -15.01
CA SER A 706 -6.46 21.00 -15.73
C SER A 706 -7.32 21.88 -14.82
N SER A 707 -7.25 21.67 -13.50
CA SER A 707 -7.99 22.44 -12.51
C SER A 707 -7.27 23.74 -12.19
N THR A 708 -8.02 24.84 -12.14
CA THR A 708 -7.51 26.15 -11.69
C THR A 708 -7.41 26.26 -10.15
N ALA A 709 -7.64 25.16 -9.42
CA ALA A 709 -7.49 25.07 -7.98
C ALA A 709 -6.01 24.99 -7.55
N LEU A 710 -5.47 26.13 -7.10
CA LEU A 710 -4.10 26.29 -6.60
C LEU A 710 -3.72 25.25 -5.54
N THR A 711 -2.68 24.45 -5.81
CA THR A 711 -2.17 23.39 -4.90
C THR A 711 -0.66 23.41 -4.69
N VAL A 712 -0.16 24.50 -4.11
CA VAL A 712 0.69 24.40 -2.90
C VAL A 712 0.25 25.54 -1.98
N VAL A 713 -0.17 25.22 -0.75
CA VAL A 713 -0.51 26.22 0.27
C VAL A 713 0.32 25.93 1.50
N THR A 714 1.41 26.66 1.67
CA THR A 714 1.99 26.87 3.01
C THR A 714 0.90 27.52 3.85
N PRO A 715 0.41 26.89 4.93
CA PRO A 715 -0.73 27.42 5.66
C PRO A 715 -0.37 28.78 6.28
N PRO A 716 -1.25 29.80 6.20
CA PRO A 716 -1.19 30.88 7.18
C PRO A 716 -1.34 30.27 8.58
N ALA A 717 -0.79 30.94 9.60
CA ALA A 717 -0.76 30.43 10.97
C ALA A 717 -2.15 29.94 11.43
N SER A 718 -2.18 28.88 12.25
CA SER A 718 -3.40 28.31 12.82
C SER A 718 -4.33 29.43 13.30
N PRO A 719 -5.63 29.41 12.95
CA PRO A 719 -6.55 30.44 13.43
C PRO A 719 -6.53 30.46 14.95
N ALA A 720 -6.26 31.63 15.52
CA ALA A 720 -6.34 31.82 16.97
C ALA A 720 -7.77 31.56 17.44
N ASN A 721 -7.89 30.88 18.59
CA ASN A 721 -9.12 30.44 19.29
C ASN A 721 -10.44 30.99 18.73
N ASP A 722 -11.33 30.07 18.33
CA ASP A 722 -12.67 30.33 17.79
C ASP A 722 -13.33 31.61 18.34
N GLN A 723 -13.22 32.70 17.58
CA GLN A 723 -14.32 33.67 17.56
C GLN A 723 -15.49 32.93 16.92
N ALA A 724 -16.44 32.53 17.75
CA ALA A 724 -17.68 31.94 17.30
C ALA A 724 -18.40 32.97 16.40
N VAL A 725 -18.28 32.79 15.09
CA VAL A 725 -19.07 33.52 14.10
C VAL A 725 -20.49 33.00 14.21
N ASP A 726 -21.24 33.61 15.12
CA ASP A 726 -22.66 33.34 15.34
C ASP A 726 -23.39 33.39 13.99
N PRO A 727 -24.13 32.34 13.58
CA PRO A 727 -24.87 32.34 12.32
C PRO A 727 -25.94 33.45 12.23
N GLY A 728 -26.24 34.16 13.32
CA GLY A 728 -27.03 35.38 13.34
C GLY A 728 -26.27 36.69 13.02
N GLN A 729 -24.93 36.73 13.08
CA GLN A 729 -24.15 37.96 12.82
C GLN A 729 -23.99 38.26 11.32
N TYR A 730 -25.07 38.77 10.72
CA TYR A 730 -24.99 39.50 9.46
C TYR A 730 -24.20 40.82 9.64
N PRO A 731 -23.43 41.26 8.64
CA PRO A 731 -22.94 42.64 8.58
C PRO A 731 -24.12 43.61 8.66
N THR A 732 -24.04 44.62 9.53
CA THR A 732 -25.12 45.58 9.73
C THR A 732 -25.23 46.53 8.53
N PHE A 733 -25.96 46.10 7.50
CA PHE A 733 -26.24 46.92 6.31
C PHE A 733 -27.03 48.17 6.70
N ALA A 734 -26.32 49.30 6.84
CA ALA A 734 -26.84 50.58 7.34
C ALA A 734 -27.82 51.31 6.39
N ASN A 735 -28.55 50.58 5.54
CA ASN A 735 -29.48 51.15 4.57
C ASN A 735 -30.77 50.28 4.49
N PRO A 736 -31.84 50.65 5.22
CA PRO A 736 -33.08 49.85 5.30
C PRO A 736 -33.92 49.83 4.00
N ARG A 737 -33.42 50.41 2.90
CA ARG A 737 -34.08 50.35 1.57
C ARG A 737 -33.56 49.24 0.66
N VAL A 738 -32.44 48.58 1.02
CA VAL A 738 -31.92 47.43 0.27
C VAL A 738 -32.51 46.14 0.86
N ARG A 739 -33.59 45.63 0.26
CA ARG A 739 -33.98 44.24 0.51
C ARG A 739 -32.84 43.34 0.00
N PRO A 740 -32.28 42.42 0.82
CA PRO A 740 -31.38 41.41 0.30
C PRO A 740 -32.06 40.64 -0.83
N ARG A 741 -31.39 40.47 -1.97
CA ARG A 741 -31.81 39.44 -2.93
C ARG A 741 -31.66 38.09 -2.22
N PRO A 742 -32.65 37.17 -2.29
CA PRO A 742 -32.44 35.82 -1.81
C PRO A 742 -31.34 35.17 -2.65
N GLN A 743 -30.14 35.07 -2.10
CA GLN A 743 -29.11 34.21 -2.64
C GLN A 743 -29.42 32.78 -2.19
N GLU A 744 -29.70 31.91 -3.15
CA GLU A 744 -29.74 30.47 -2.93
C GLU A 744 -28.31 29.98 -2.69
N PHE A 745 -27.86 30.06 -1.44
CA PHE A 745 -26.58 29.51 -1.02
C PHE A 745 -26.61 28.01 -1.21
N ASN A 746 -25.81 27.49 -2.14
CA ASN A 746 -25.55 26.06 -2.27
C ASN A 746 -24.80 25.58 -1.02
N ARG A 747 -25.58 25.13 -0.03
CA ARG A 747 -25.10 24.66 1.28
C ARG A 747 -24.14 23.48 1.14
N TRP A 748 -24.35 22.61 0.16
CA TRP A 748 -23.45 21.50 -0.14
C TRP A 748 -22.08 21.97 -0.64
N ALA A 749 -22.02 22.96 -1.55
CA ALA A 749 -20.75 23.54 -1.99
C ALA A 749 -19.99 24.23 -0.84
N VAL A 750 -20.71 24.85 0.10
CA VAL A 750 -20.11 25.38 1.34
C VAL A 750 -19.58 24.23 2.22
N ALA A 751 -20.34 23.15 2.40
CA ALA A 751 -19.91 21.97 3.15
C ALA A 751 -18.67 21.29 2.54
N LEU A 752 -18.63 21.08 1.22
CA LEU A 752 -17.44 20.59 0.50
C LEU A 752 -16.21 21.44 0.84
N LYS A 753 -16.29 22.76 0.69
CA LYS A 753 -15.17 23.67 0.94
C LYS A 753 -14.76 23.72 2.43
N THR A 754 -15.71 23.69 3.35
CA THR A 754 -15.46 23.97 4.80
C THR A 754 -15.27 22.73 5.66
N LYS A 755 -15.82 21.58 5.27
CA LYS A 755 -15.73 20.31 6.04
C LYS A 755 -14.84 19.27 5.38
N PHE A 756 -14.84 19.21 4.04
CA PHE A 756 -14.27 18.09 3.28
C PHE A 756 -13.04 18.47 2.44
N SER A 757 -12.69 19.75 2.30
CA SER A 757 -11.47 20.14 1.58
C SER A 757 -10.21 19.60 2.28
N PRO A 758 -9.11 19.31 1.54
CA PRO A 758 -7.83 18.87 2.08
C PRO A 758 -7.35 19.60 3.34
N SER A 759 -7.40 20.94 3.35
CA SER A 759 -6.99 21.75 4.48
C SER A 759 -7.97 21.65 5.66
N ALA A 760 -9.29 21.66 5.40
CA ALA A 760 -10.29 21.49 6.45
C ALA A 760 -10.15 20.15 7.17
N LEU A 761 -9.91 19.06 6.42
CA LEU A 761 -9.64 17.75 7.00
C LEU A 761 -8.32 17.71 7.78
N ALA A 762 -7.27 18.38 7.29
CA ALA A 762 -5.98 18.43 7.97
C ALA A 762 -6.08 19.12 9.33
N TYR A 763 -6.74 20.28 9.40
CA TYR A 763 -6.99 20.97 10.67
C TYR A 763 -7.90 20.17 11.61
N ARG A 764 -8.94 19.50 11.09
CA ARG A 764 -9.82 18.63 11.90
C ARG A 764 -9.04 17.48 12.53
N VAL A 765 -8.29 16.70 11.73
CA VAL A 765 -7.47 15.58 12.26
C VAL A 765 -6.40 16.08 13.23
N ALA A 766 -5.75 17.22 12.95
CA ALA A 766 -4.74 17.79 13.85
C ALA A 766 -5.34 18.25 15.19
N ARG A 767 -6.51 18.91 15.19
CA ARG A 767 -7.23 19.29 16.41
C ARG A 767 -7.72 18.07 17.19
N ASP A 768 -8.19 17.04 16.50
CA ASP A 768 -8.82 15.87 17.12
C ASP A 768 -7.77 14.84 17.64
N ILE A 769 -6.52 14.89 17.15
CA ILE A 769 -5.40 14.00 17.60
C ILE A 769 -4.27 14.72 18.33
N GLY A 770 -3.94 15.95 17.97
CA GLY A 770 -2.86 16.74 18.58
C GLY A 770 -2.86 16.72 20.11
N PRO A 771 -4.00 16.95 20.78
CA PRO A 771 -4.12 16.87 22.24
C PRO A 771 -3.75 15.52 22.87
N PHE A 772 -3.68 14.43 22.08
CA PHE A 772 -3.23 13.11 22.53
C PHE A 772 -1.75 12.83 22.22
N LEU A 773 -1.09 13.59 21.35
CA LEU A 773 0.33 13.41 21.06
C LEU A 773 1.22 13.95 22.20
N SER A 774 2.33 13.28 22.48
CA SER A 774 3.38 13.77 23.38
C SER A 774 3.81 15.21 23.01
N PRO A 775 3.94 16.12 23.99
CA PRO A 775 4.53 17.44 23.76
C PRO A 775 5.96 17.36 23.22
N LEU A 776 6.80 16.49 23.78
CA LEU A 776 8.19 16.29 23.34
C LEU A 776 8.24 15.74 21.90
N ALA A 777 7.28 14.89 21.52
CA ALA A 777 7.19 14.41 20.15
C ALA A 777 6.82 15.51 19.14
N LYS A 778 5.94 16.45 19.54
CA LYS A 778 5.51 17.61 18.74
C LYS A 778 6.53 18.75 18.66
N GLU A 779 7.44 18.85 19.62
CA GLU A 779 8.51 19.87 19.65
C GLU A 779 9.74 19.51 18.81
N ARG A 780 9.83 18.27 18.29
CA ARG A 780 10.89 17.86 17.34
C ARG A 780 10.75 18.57 15.98
N GLU A 781 11.88 18.73 15.29
CA GLU A 781 11.92 19.26 13.93
C GLU A 781 11.00 18.44 12.99
N GLY A 782 10.10 19.12 12.29
CA GLY A 782 9.08 18.48 11.45
C GLY A 782 7.95 17.75 12.21
N GLY A 783 7.88 17.87 13.54
CA GLY A 783 6.79 17.37 14.38
C GLY A 783 6.54 15.85 14.29
N VAL A 784 5.28 15.46 14.46
CA VAL A 784 4.81 14.07 14.26
C VAL A 784 4.04 13.98 12.94
N ARG A 785 4.38 13.00 12.09
CA ARG A 785 3.61 12.68 10.88
C ARG A 785 2.36 11.89 11.28
N VAL A 786 1.20 12.53 11.28
CA VAL A 786 -0.11 11.88 11.47
C VAL A 786 -0.71 11.58 10.10
N ARG A 787 -1.16 10.35 9.89
CA ARG A 787 -1.93 9.94 8.72
C ARG A 787 -3.33 9.53 9.13
N GLY A 788 -4.33 10.28 8.68
CA GLY A 788 -5.74 9.92 8.81
C GLY A 788 -6.18 9.09 7.60
N SER A 789 -6.72 7.89 7.84
CA SER A 789 -7.26 6.99 6.83
C SER A 789 -8.79 6.99 6.89
N PHE A 790 -9.46 7.37 5.80
CA PHE A 790 -10.93 7.40 5.66
C PHE A 790 -11.40 6.28 4.71
N CYS A 791 -12.54 5.65 5.00
CA CYS A 791 -13.13 4.60 4.18
C CYS A 791 -14.41 5.12 3.52
N LEU A 792 -14.40 5.26 2.18
CA LEU A 792 -15.43 6.00 1.44
C LEU A 792 -15.70 5.38 0.08
N GLY A 793 -16.93 5.51 -0.42
CA GLY A 793 -17.25 5.17 -1.81
C GLY A 793 -18.73 4.97 -2.12
N VAL A 794 -19.00 4.53 -3.35
CA VAL A 794 -20.36 4.29 -3.86
C VAL A 794 -21.04 3.14 -3.10
N LYS A 795 -22.26 3.42 -2.63
CA LYS A 795 -23.14 2.51 -1.89
C LYS A 795 -24.45 2.32 -2.67
N ASP A 796 -24.47 1.42 -3.66
CA ASP A 796 -25.71 0.96 -4.31
C ASP A 796 -26.45 -0.01 -3.36
N GLU A 797 -27.78 -0.13 -3.47
CA GLU A 797 -28.61 -1.11 -2.74
C GLU A 797 -28.11 -2.57 -2.82
N ARG A 798 -27.27 -2.89 -3.81
CA ARG A 798 -26.80 -4.26 -4.11
C ARG A 798 -25.28 -4.38 -4.20
N ARG A 799 -24.52 -3.28 -4.12
CA ARG A 799 -23.06 -3.26 -4.33
C ARG A 799 -22.41 -2.09 -3.60
N VAL A 800 -21.27 -2.34 -2.97
CA VAL A 800 -20.49 -1.32 -2.26
C VAL A 800 -19.07 -1.29 -2.82
N ALA A 801 -18.60 -0.10 -3.20
CA ALA A 801 -17.26 0.16 -3.75
C ALA A 801 -16.48 1.13 -2.86
N ASN A 802 -16.29 0.78 -1.58
CA ASN A 802 -15.47 1.56 -0.67
C ASN A 802 -13.97 1.37 -0.97
N ASP A 803 -13.19 2.45 -0.85
CA ASP A 803 -11.72 2.42 -0.85
C ASP A 803 -11.15 3.29 0.30
N ILE A 804 -9.84 3.20 0.54
CA ILE A 804 -9.14 3.91 1.61
C ILE A 804 -8.43 5.15 1.06
N PHE A 805 -8.85 6.31 1.54
CA PHE A 805 -8.25 7.61 1.25
C PHE A 805 -7.44 8.09 2.46
N ASP A 806 -6.15 8.35 2.27
CA ASP A 806 -5.25 8.77 3.34
C ASP A 806 -4.79 10.23 3.19
N LEU A 807 -4.83 10.96 4.29
CA LEU A 807 -4.33 12.32 4.43
C LEU A 807 -3.10 12.31 5.36
N ASP A 808 -1.91 12.55 4.81
CA ASP A 808 -0.69 12.80 5.58
C ASP A 808 -0.67 14.24 6.11
N ILE A 809 -0.23 14.44 7.35
CA ILE A 809 -0.19 15.72 8.06
C ILE A 809 1.06 15.74 8.96
N ARG A 810 1.73 16.89 9.11
CA ARG A 810 2.67 17.11 10.23
C ARG A 810 2.01 17.95 11.32
N VAL A 811 1.95 17.40 12.53
CA VAL A 811 1.46 18.10 13.73
C VAL A 811 2.67 18.52 14.58
N GLY A 812 2.85 19.82 14.74
CA GLY A 812 3.92 20.44 15.51
C GLY A 812 3.48 20.91 16.89
N ARG A 813 4.32 21.75 17.51
CA ARG A 813 4.07 22.39 18.81
C ARG A 813 2.71 23.13 18.80
N GLY A 814 1.97 23.03 19.90
CA GLY A 814 0.65 23.68 20.01
C GLY A 814 -0.40 23.13 19.04
N ASP A 815 -0.22 21.89 18.57
CA ASP A 815 -1.12 21.18 17.63
C ASP A 815 -1.25 21.85 16.25
N GLN A 816 -0.28 22.69 15.89
CA GLN A 816 -0.20 23.36 14.59
C GLN A 816 0.01 22.36 13.44
N VAL A 817 -0.75 22.54 12.35
CA VAL A 817 -0.48 21.89 11.06
C VAL A 817 0.72 22.57 10.40
N LEU A 818 1.81 21.82 10.19
CA LEU A 818 3.02 22.32 9.52
C LEU A 818 2.98 22.05 8.01
N GLU A 819 2.54 20.86 7.61
CA GLU A 819 2.31 20.45 6.22
C GLU A 819 1.12 19.48 6.16
N PHE A 820 0.48 19.32 5.00
CA PHE A 820 -0.46 18.24 4.73
C PHE A 820 -0.45 17.82 3.25
N VAL A 821 -0.77 16.55 2.98
CA VAL A 821 -0.78 15.94 1.64
C VAL A 821 -1.92 14.92 1.54
N GLY A 822 -2.90 15.19 0.67
CA GLY A 822 -4.05 14.32 0.38
C GLY A 822 -5.41 14.99 0.59
N PRO A 823 -6.51 14.24 0.77
CA PRO A 823 -6.58 12.77 0.85
C PRO A 823 -6.25 12.07 -0.48
N ARG A 824 -5.58 10.90 -0.40
CA ARG A 824 -5.11 10.11 -1.55
C ARG A 824 -5.53 8.64 -1.43
N GLU A 825 -6.10 8.08 -2.48
CA GLU A 825 -6.40 6.65 -2.63
C GLU A 825 -5.13 5.77 -2.44
N GLU A 826 -5.28 4.47 -2.15
CA GLU A 826 -4.12 3.56 -2.07
C GLU A 826 -3.42 3.38 -3.42
N GLY A 827 -4.17 3.49 -4.53
CA GLY A 827 -3.68 3.31 -5.89
C GLY A 827 -2.89 4.49 -6.49
N GLU A 828 -2.82 5.65 -5.82
CA GLU A 828 -2.20 6.85 -6.41
C GLU A 828 -0.73 6.55 -6.78
N THR A 829 -0.35 6.78 -8.04
CA THR A 829 0.90 6.24 -8.61
C THR A 829 2.14 6.54 -7.77
N GLY A 830 2.34 7.79 -7.33
CA GLY A 830 3.49 8.15 -6.50
C GLY A 830 3.48 7.44 -5.15
N ARG A 831 2.32 7.43 -4.49
CA ARG A 831 2.09 6.77 -3.19
C ARG A 831 2.33 5.25 -3.27
N TRP A 832 1.85 4.61 -4.33
CA TRP A 832 2.00 3.18 -4.56
C TRP A 832 3.48 2.79 -4.78
N TRP A 833 4.24 3.58 -5.54
CA TRP A 833 5.68 3.38 -5.69
C TRP A 833 6.44 3.55 -4.38
N THR A 834 6.22 4.64 -3.63
CA THR A 834 6.83 4.83 -2.29
C THR A 834 6.52 3.64 -1.37
N LYS A 835 5.26 3.18 -1.36
CA LYS A 835 4.82 1.99 -0.60
C LYS A 835 5.44 0.68 -1.09
N LEU A 836 6.07 0.62 -2.26
CA LEU A 836 6.83 -0.54 -2.76
C LEU A 836 8.35 -0.40 -2.51
N GLU A 837 8.89 0.80 -2.53
CA GLU A 837 10.33 1.07 -2.38
C GLU A 837 10.77 1.13 -0.91
N GLU A 838 9.94 1.68 0.00
CA GLU A 838 10.25 1.78 1.45
C GLU A 838 10.27 0.41 2.19
N ARG A 839 9.97 -0.71 1.53
CA ARG A 839 9.81 -2.01 2.20
C ARG A 839 11.14 -2.72 2.43
N ARG A 840 11.75 -2.48 3.59
CA ARG A 840 13.00 -3.06 4.14
C ARG A 840 13.42 -4.47 3.67
N TRP A 841 12.50 -5.41 3.47
CA TRP A 841 12.76 -6.84 3.21
C TRP A 841 12.44 -7.32 1.78
N PHE A 842 12.18 -6.41 0.82
CA PHE A 842 11.68 -6.74 -0.51
C PHE A 842 12.65 -6.36 -1.62
#